data_AF-N1Q8R0-F1
#
_entry.id   AF-N1Q8R0-F1
#
_cell.length_a   1.000
_cell.length_b   1.000
_cell.length_c   1.000
_cell.angle_alpha   90.00
_cell.angle_beta   90.00
_cell.angle_gamma   90.00
#
_symmetry.space_group_name_H-M   'P 1'
#
loop_
_entity.id
_entity.type
_entity.pdbx_description
1 polymer ?
#
loop_
_entity_poly.entity_id
_entity_poly.type
_entity_poly.pdbx_seq_one_letter_code
_entity_poly.pdbx_strand_id
1 'polypeptide(L)'
;MDDIRLHGGSTDVSAPHHQVLGHLLRQSYNKKTSKNSTIAMAHRSPRSDIGKTRRSNTFKWSDDMRVFLHVLYTDFTYSKSENAIIFSSVFGDEVRQHGATNDRLQVLMTAQIRERNQMRAKIWVDICRTSLDAAELERRERFRAKIQEIAPSSKGHSTRRPQLGTSCTTPALRPPSKASRAIDPTSRALVPVIRRQQPVQNRNRITSLAKQTPSPKRSNNVTAVQKVQFTQFHGNVIDVTPKNRAQITKDLIPVQAQEAHPLMGGLVFRYWAKDRSSGINSENGFVARKYANRVIFPQPPPSCTSLDWTELFYHIDRIGIQEKFESPYISVSNSMIWTIRLALREIEDNPGCQGRISVIDASSLARGSLYYVPPYHREMKKSFEFTAGSWRYAGTHEFIVWKEIPRRAMLHTFTVKDLMQFVQHSEVLRETLRFDLITMTLDLKSRIIPALEQRNLGLTSELVEAFARLANLMGFTTQSSIEHISNLLCELCQGWAINLVRHTDSQWNHLAGIFSNALFTADGRPPNVRDEMCLKRGFLDGVAFGSSAHFNTRHSEKTINLMYKQARAIGLGDPGKIIMDELASAQLALMMFEKRQQKTLPGYKTQLLLQGPANDEGFASADEEEEENEEDTMVVNQPMLRNRAVRFMMEEDATMDSDDEMVSYEFGDDGRVV
;
A
#
# COMPACT_ATOMS: atom_id res chain seq x y z
N MET A 1 61.89 -0.44 -15.65
CA MET A 1 62.54 0.71 -16.28
C MET A 1 61.62 1.91 -16.06
N ASP A 2 61.74 2.75 -15.04
CA ASP A 2 62.66 2.95 -13.90
C ASP A 2 61.77 3.56 -12.79
N ASP A 3 61.66 2.98 -11.59
CA ASP A 3 62.48 3.28 -10.40
C ASP A 3 62.78 4.76 -10.15
N ILE A 4 62.27 5.32 -9.03
CA ILE A 4 63.05 6.09 -8.03
C ILE A 4 62.31 6.11 -6.68
N ARG A 5 63.14 6.06 -5.62
CA ARG A 5 62.88 5.75 -4.22
C ARG A 5 62.43 6.94 -3.35
N LEU A 6 61.58 6.59 -2.37
CA LEU A 6 61.63 6.89 -0.93
C LEU A 6 62.56 8.00 -0.41
N HIS A 7 62.00 8.91 0.40
CA HIS A 7 62.60 9.34 1.67
C HIS A 7 61.51 9.59 2.74
N GLY A 8 61.73 8.98 3.91
CA GLY A 8 60.94 9.19 5.12
C GLY A 8 61.46 10.37 5.94
N GLY A 9 60.60 10.88 6.81
CA GLY A 9 60.92 11.91 7.78
C GLY A 9 59.91 11.86 8.93
N SER A 10 60.31 11.17 10.00
CA SER A 10 59.67 11.17 11.30
C SER A 10 60.08 12.44 12.04
N THR A 11 59.13 13.19 12.60
CA THR A 11 59.36 14.05 13.76
C THR A 11 58.08 14.14 14.59
N ASP A 12 58.15 13.54 15.78
CA ASP A 12 57.38 13.86 16.96
C ASP A 12 57.40 15.38 17.24
N VAL A 13 56.22 15.96 17.46
CA VAL A 13 56.07 17.13 18.34
C VAL A 13 54.78 16.97 19.15
N SER A 14 54.97 16.93 20.46
CA SER A 14 53.97 16.83 21.51
C SER A 14 53.20 18.15 21.70
N ALA A 15 51.87 18.05 21.90
CA ALA A 15 51.00 18.88 22.76
C ALA A 15 50.90 20.41 22.45
N PRO A 16 49.84 21.17 22.88
CA PRO A 16 48.98 20.88 24.03
C PRO A 16 47.47 21.17 23.90
N HIS A 17 46.77 20.63 24.90
CA HIS A 17 45.50 21.06 25.48
C HIS A 17 45.04 22.49 25.16
N HIS A 18 43.79 22.59 24.66
CA HIS A 18 42.91 23.73 24.96
C HIS A 18 41.52 23.20 25.38
N GLN A 19 41.35 23.05 26.69
CA GLN A 19 40.07 23.38 27.34
C GLN A 19 39.98 24.90 27.39
N VAL A 20 38.80 25.47 27.09
CA VAL A 20 38.23 26.67 27.74
C VAL A 20 36.87 26.98 27.09
N LEU A 21 35.84 26.91 27.94
CA LEU A 21 34.63 27.75 28.04
C LEU A 21 33.93 28.27 26.78
N GLY A 22 32.67 27.86 26.64
CA GLY A 22 31.67 28.50 25.79
C GLY A 22 30.25 28.40 26.37
N HIS A 23 30.09 28.64 27.68
CA HIS A 23 28.80 28.95 28.30
C HIS A 23 28.51 30.44 28.03
N LEU A 24 27.46 30.78 27.27
CA LEU A 24 26.65 32.01 27.39
C LEU A 24 25.76 32.18 26.14
N LEU A 25 24.45 31.94 26.28
CA LEU A 25 23.37 32.68 25.60
C LEU A 25 22.01 32.26 26.19
N ARG A 26 21.72 32.76 27.39
CA ARG A 26 20.35 32.91 27.92
C ARG A 26 20.26 34.28 28.60
N GLN A 27 19.92 35.30 27.83
CA GLN A 27 19.34 36.55 28.34
C GLN A 27 17.86 36.53 27.96
N SER A 28 16.94 36.30 28.89
CA SER A 28 16.44 37.29 29.86
C SER A 28 15.58 38.37 29.19
N TYR A 29 14.30 38.07 28.98
CA TYR A 29 13.22 39.06 28.92
C TYR A 29 12.32 38.83 30.12
N ASN A 30 12.49 39.66 31.16
CA ASN A 30 11.63 39.69 32.33
C ASN A 30 11.33 41.16 32.64
N LYS A 31 10.16 41.64 32.23
CA LYS A 31 9.71 43.01 32.48
C LYS A 31 8.81 43.01 33.70
N LYS A 32 9.31 43.60 34.80
CA LYS A 32 8.59 43.90 36.03
C LYS A 32 7.60 45.06 35.80
N THR A 33 6.37 44.90 36.27
CA THR A 33 5.47 45.98 36.72
C THR A 33 4.80 45.45 37.99
N SER A 34 5.33 45.82 39.15
CA SER A 34 4.85 46.88 40.04
C SER A 34 3.64 46.49 40.86
N LYS A 35 3.87 46.54 42.18
CA LYS A 35 2.95 46.32 43.29
C LYS A 35 1.81 47.34 43.27
N ASN A 36 0.63 46.92 43.71
CA ASN A 36 -0.19 47.71 44.64
C ASN A 36 -1.00 46.77 45.53
N SER A 37 -0.81 46.93 46.83
CA SER A 37 -1.57 46.31 47.91
C SER A 37 -2.79 47.17 48.22
N THR A 38 -3.97 46.56 48.34
CA THR A 38 -5.05 47.12 49.14
C THR A 38 -5.75 46.00 49.91
N ILE A 39 -5.87 46.24 51.21
CA ILE A 39 -6.44 45.39 52.24
C ILE A 39 -7.96 45.60 52.30
N ALA A 40 -8.66 44.50 52.65
CA ALA A 40 -9.90 44.41 53.43
C ALA A 40 -11.28 44.30 52.73
N MET A 41 -12.10 43.54 53.49
CA MET A 41 -13.56 43.51 53.61
C MET A 41 -14.28 42.36 52.92
N ALA A 42 -14.45 41.31 53.72
CA ALA A 42 -15.45 40.28 53.56
C ALA A 42 -16.85 40.87 53.70
N HIS A 43 -17.66 40.74 52.64
CA HIS A 43 -19.12 40.78 52.74
C HIS A 43 -19.69 39.55 52.03
N ARG A 44 -20.30 38.67 52.85
CA ARG A 44 -21.19 37.60 52.39
C ARG A 44 -22.45 38.25 51.81
N SER A 45 -22.75 37.97 50.55
CA SER A 45 -24.04 38.26 49.93
C SER A 45 -24.79 36.97 49.60
N PRO A 46 -26.14 37.00 49.54
CA PRO A 46 -26.99 35.84 49.74
C PRO A 46 -27.06 34.96 48.49
N ARG A 47 -27.07 33.65 48.71
CA ARG A 47 -27.46 32.63 47.73
C ARG A 47 -28.89 32.93 47.23
N SER A 48 -29.00 33.36 45.98
CA SER A 48 -30.26 33.34 45.25
C SER A 48 -30.45 31.96 44.61
N ASP A 49 -31.54 31.29 45.00
CA ASP A 49 -32.06 30.10 44.34
C ASP A 49 -32.44 30.40 42.88
N ILE A 50 -31.56 30.01 41.94
CA ILE A 50 -31.90 29.88 40.51
C ILE A 50 -31.64 28.42 40.12
N GLY A 51 -32.47 27.55 40.67
CA GLY A 51 -32.48 26.11 40.42
C GLY A 51 -33.61 25.69 39.48
N LYS A 52 -33.63 26.19 38.24
CA LYS A 52 -34.33 25.56 37.11
C LYS A 52 -33.52 25.80 35.83
N THR A 53 -32.55 24.93 35.59
CA THR A 53 -31.77 24.88 34.35
C THR A 53 -32.70 24.83 33.15
N ARG A 54 -32.70 25.88 32.33
CA ARG A 54 -33.24 25.84 30.96
C ARG A 54 -32.58 24.66 30.26
N ARG A 55 -33.33 23.59 29.99
CA ARG A 55 -32.89 22.55 29.05
C ARG A 55 -32.62 23.27 27.73
N SER A 56 -31.35 23.43 27.37
CA SER A 56 -30.95 24.02 26.10
C SER A 56 -31.66 23.24 25.00
N ASN A 57 -32.42 23.93 24.15
CA ASN A 57 -33.15 23.29 23.06
C ASN A 57 -32.12 22.71 22.07
N THR A 58 -31.77 21.43 22.26
CA THR A 58 -30.77 20.73 21.45
C THR A 58 -31.34 20.54 20.05
N PHE A 59 -30.58 20.93 19.03
CA PHE A 59 -30.98 20.79 17.63
C PHE A 59 -31.24 19.31 17.31
N LYS A 60 -32.48 18.97 16.94
CA LYS A 60 -32.86 17.59 16.61
C LYS A 60 -32.74 17.36 15.11
N TRP A 61 -32.00 16.31 14.73
CA TRP A 61 -31.80 15.89 13.35
C TRP A 61 -32.85 14.87 12.93
N SER A 62 -33.66 15.20 11.93
CA SER A 62 -34.58 14.25 11.29
C SER A 62 -33.83 13.29 10.36
N ASP A 63 -34.52 12.25 9.90
CA ASP A 63 -33.98 11.33 8.89
C ASP A 63 -33.76 12.05 7.54
N ASP A 64 -34.75 12.84 7.09
CA ASP A 64 -34.66 13.64 5.86
C ASP A 64 -33.47 14.60 5.86
N MET A 65 -33.21 15.26 7.00
CA MET A 65 -32.06 16.15 7.14
C MET A 65 -30.74 15.41 6.96
N ARG A 66 -30.63 14.18 7.47
CA ARG A 66 -29.40 13.39 7.36
C ARG A 66 -29.20 12.87 5.93
N VAL A 67 -30.26 12.42 5.27
CA VAL A 67 -30.23 12.01 3.86
C VAL A 67 -29.90 13.19 2.95
N PHE A 68 -30.53 14.35 3.17
CA PHE A 68 -30.21 15.58 2.44
C PHE A 68 -28.76 16.00 2.65
N LEU A 69 -28.28 15.97 3.90
CA LEU A 69 -26.89 16.29 4.22
C LEU A 69 -25.90 15.31 3.58
N HIS A 70 -26.26 14.03 3.49
CA HIS A 70 -25.48 13.03 2.77
C HIS A 70 -25.36 13.41 1.29
N VAL A 71 -26.49 13.58 0.59
CA VAL A 71 -26.55 13.98 -0.83
C VAL A 71 -25.78 15.28 -1.09
N LEU A 72 -25.96 16.28 -0.22
CA LEU A 72 -25.30 17.59 -0.33
C LEU A 72 -23.77 17.48 -0.29
N TYR A 73 -23.21 16.56 0.51
CA TYR A 73 -21.76 16.39 0.66
C TYR A 73 -21.14 15.32 -0.24
N THR A 74 -21.93 14.39 -0.77
CA THR A 74 -21.43 13.35 -1.69
C THR A 74 -21.53 13.78 -3.14
N ASP A 75 -22.58 14.49 -3.51
CA ASP A 75 -22.93 14.72 -4.92
C ASP A 75 -22.61 16.16 -5.36
N PHE A 76 -22.28 17.06 -4.43
CA PHE A 76 -22.00 18.47 -4.70
C PHE A 76 -20.76 18.99 -3.95
N THR A 77 -20.11 20.00 -4.52
CA THR A 77 -18.89 20.63 -4.00
C THR A 77 -19.12 22.12 -3.70
N TYR A 78 -19.81 22.40 -2.59
CA TYR A 78 -20.02 23.78 -2.11
C TYR A 78 -19.19 24.10 -0.86
N SER A 79 -18.96 25.39 -0.60
CA SER A 79 -18.35 25.85 0.64
C SER A 79 -19.25 25.57 1.86
N LYS A 80 -18.66 25.58 3.06
CA LYS A 80 -19.42 25.36 4.31
C LYS A 80 -20.56 26.38 4.49
N SER A 81 -20.31 27.64 4.15
CA SER A 81 -21.30 28.71 4.19
C SER A 81 -22.42 28.48 3.18
N GLU A 82 -22.10 28.11 1.94
CA GLU A 82 -23.10 27.79 0.91
C GLU A 82 -23.93 26.58 1.32
N ASN A 83 -23.31 25.53 1.87
CA ASN A 83 -24.01 24.35 2.39
C ASN A 83 -24.99 24.71 3.51
N ALA A 84 -24.61 25.58 4.44
CA ALA A 84 -25.51 26.04 5.50
C ALA A 84 -26.68 26.88 4.95
N ILE A 85 -26.43 27.74 3.96
CA ILE A 85 -27.49 28.50 3.28
C ILE A 85 -28.46 27.54 2.58
N ILE A 86 -27.97 26.63 1.74
CA ILE A 86 -28.77 25.65 1.01
C ILE A 86 -29.60 24.80 1.98
N PHE A 87 -28.97 24.31 3.05
CA PHE A 87 -29.67 23.53 4.08
C PHE A 87 -30.76 24.35 4.79
N SER A 88 -30.45 25.60 5.16
CA SER A 88 -31.42 26.50 5.81
C SER A 88 -32.58 26.88 4.89
N SER A 89 -32.38 26.89 3.57
CA SER A 89 -33.45 27.12 2.60
C SER A 89 -34.40 25.93 2.49
N VAL A 90 -33.89 24.69 2.62
CA VAL A 90 -34.71 23.48 2.53
C VAL A 90 -35.42 23.15 3.84
N PHE A 91 -34.75 23.32 4.98
CA PHE A 91 -35.27 23.00 6.32
C PHE A 91 -35.42 24.24 7.22
N GLY A 92 -35.87 25.36 6.62
CA GLY A 92 -35.89 26.66 7.28
C GLY A 92 -36.79 26.71 8.51
N ASP A 93 -37.90 25.97 8.51
CA ASP A 93 -38.84 25.95 9.63
C ASP A 93 -38.23 25.24 10.84
N GLU A 94 -37.58 24.10 10.64
CA GLU A 94 -36.93 23.36 11.71
C GLU A 94 -35.68 24.08 12.24
N VAL A 95 -34.92 24.72 11.34
CA VAL A 95 -33.76 25.55 11.73
C VAL A 95 -34.20 26.74 12.57
N ARG A 96 -35.29 27.41 12.20
CA ARG A 96 -35.89 28.51 12.97
C ARG A 96 -36.47 28.04 14.31
N GLN A 97 -37.17 26.91 14.33
CA GLN A 97 -37.74 26.32 15.55
C GLN A 97 -36.67 26.05 16.62
N HIS A 98 -35.46 25.68 16.20
CA HIS A 98 -34.33 25.43 17.11
C HIS A 98 -33.41 26.64 17.33
N GLY A 99 -33.74 27.80 16.73
CA GLY A 99 -32.96 29.04 16.86
C GLY A 99 -31.51 28.88 16.39
N ALA A 100 -31.28 28.12 15.31
CA ALA A 100 -29.94 27.96 14.75
C ALA A 100 -29.67 29.04 13.70
N THR A 101 -28.59 29.80 13.88
CA THR A 101 -28.05 30.70 12.84
C THR A 101 -27.26 29.90 11.81
N ASN A 102 -26.99 30.48 10.63
CA ASN A 102 -26.19 29.81 9.59
C ASN A 102 -24.81 29.39 10.10
N ASP A 103 -24.15 30.23 10.90
CA ASP A 103 -22.83 29.90 11.48
C ASP A 103 -22.91 28.71 12.45
N ARG A 104 -23.95 28.67 13.30
CA ARG A 104 -24.20 27.54 14.19
C ARG A 104 -24.54 26.27 13.40
N LEU A 105 -25.28 26.41 12.30
CA LEU A 105 -25.66 25.31 11.44
C LEU A 105 -24.44 24.70 10.75
N GLN A 106 -23.45 25.49 10.33
CA GLN A 106 -22.17 24.98 9.80
C GLN A 106 -21.48 24.03 10.79
N VAL A 107 -21.42 24.42 12.07
CA VAL A 107 -20.82 23.60 13.14
C VAL A 107 -21.61 22.31 13.34
N LEU A 108 -22.94 22.42 13.39
CA LEU A 108 -23.83 21.27 13.57
C LEU A 108 -23.75 20.28 12.40
N MET A 109 -23.74 20.76 11.16
CA MET A 109 -23.57 19.94 9.95
C MET A 109 -22.20 19.26 9.93
N THR A 110 -21.13 19.99 10.28
CA THR A 110 -19.78 19.42 10.37
C THR A 110 -19.71 18.29 11.40
N ALA A 111 -20.39 18.45 12.54
CA ALA A 111 -20.48 17.40 13.56
C ALA A 111 -21.22 16.16 13.05
N GLN A 112 -22.33 16.33 12.31
CA GLN A 112 -23.06 15.22 11.71
C GLN A 112 -22.27 14.49 10.61
N ILE A 113 -21.55 15.21 9.75
CA ILE A 113 -20.68 14.58 8.75
C ILE A 113 -19.54 13.81 9.42
N ARG A 114 -18.98 14.34 10.52
CA ARG A 114 -17.99 13.60 11.30
C ARG A 114 -18.58 12.32 11.90
N GLU A 115 -19.81 12.37 12.41
CA GLU A 115 -20.53 11.19 12.91
C GLU A 115 -20.78 10.16 11.79
N ARG A 116 -21.19 10.62 10.60
CA ARG A 116 -21.34 9.80 9.39
C ARG A 116 -20.05 9.08 9.05
N ASN A 117 -18.93 9.80 8.97
CA ASN A 117 -17.64 9.21 8.56
C ASN A 117 -17.13 8.16 9.54
N GLN A 118 -17.47 8.30 10.82
CA GLN A 118 -17.17 7.29 11.85
C GLN A 118 -18.01 6.02 11.71
N MET A 119 -19.15 6.05 10.99
CA MET A 119 -20.07 4.92 10.80
C MET A 119 -20.52 4.25 12.12
N ARG A 120 -20.46 4.99 13.24
CA ARG A 120 -20.78 4.46 14.58
C ARG A 120 -22.28 4.41 14.83
N ALA A 121 -23.02 5.39 14.31
CA ALA A 121 -24.46 5.44 14.46
C ALA A 121 -25.13 4.58 13.37
N LYS A 122 -26.02 3.67 13.79
CA LYS A 122 -26.76 2.78 12.89
C LYS A 122 -27.46 3.55 11.76
N ILE A 123 -28.04 4.72 12.06
CA ILE A 123 -28.71 5.55 11.05
C ILE A 123 -27.79 5.95 9.88
N TRP A 124 -26.52 6.25 10.14
CA TRP A 124 -25.58 6.59 9.07
C TRP A 124 -25.12 5.36 8.29
N VAL A 125 -24.98 4.22 8.97
CA VAL A 125 -24.74 2.94 8.30
C VAL A 125 -25.90 2.62 7.37
N ASP A 126 -27.14 2.77 7.83
CA ASP A 126 -28.34 2.53 7.04
C ASP A 126 -28.36 3.49 5.84
N ILE A 127 -28.24 4.82 6.04
CA ILE A 127 -28.20 5.81 4.94
C ILE A 127 -27.07 5.54 3.93
N CYS A 128 -25.89 5.09 4.37
CA CYS A 128 -24.76 4.86 3.46
C CYS A 128 -24.79 3.47 2.80
N ARG A 129 -25.48 2.49 3.39
CA ARG A 129 -25.56 1.11 2.89
C ARG A 129 -26.88 0.76 2.23
N THR A 130 -27.94 1.56 2.39
CA THR A 130 -29.25 1.24 1.82
C THR A 130 -29.06 0.91 0.36
N SER A 131 -29.35 -0.35 0.01
CA SER A 131 -29.65 -0.70 -1.37
C SER A 131 -30.70 0.30 -1.83
N LEU A 132 -30.43 1.00 -2.94
CA LEU A 132 -31.30 2.03 -3.49
C LEU A 132 -32.64 1.41 -3.90
N ASP A 133 -33.52 1.15 -2.93
CA ASP A 133 -34.90 0.87 -3.23
C ASP A 133 -35.49 2.09 -3.96
N ALA A 134 -36.53 1.85 -4.76
CA ALA A 134 -37.05 2.88 -5.65
C ALA A 134 -37.50 4.14 -4.87
N ALA A 135 -37.98 3.97 -3.64
CA ALA A 135 -38.47 5.05 -2.79
C ALA A 135 -37.33 5.94 -2.26
N GLU A 136 -36.24 5.33 -1.78
CA GLU A 136 -35.05 6.06 -1.31
C GLU A 136 -34.31 6.72 -2.49
N LEU A 137 -34.26 6.07 -3.66
CA LEU A 137 -33.72 6.68 -4.87
C LEU A 137 -34.53 7.93 -5.26
N GLU A 138 -35.86 7.83 -5.34
CA GLU A 138 -36.74 8.95 -5.63
C GLU A 138 -36.59 10.07 -4.58
N ARG A 139 -36.44 9.72 -3.30
CA ARG A 139 -36.16 10.68 -2.23
C ARG A 139 -34.85 11.44 -2.45
N ARG A 140 -33.77 10.75 -2.82
CA ARG A 140 -32.47 11.40 -3.12
C ARG A 140 -32.54 12.29 -4.37
N GLU A 141 -33.22 11.84 -5.42
CA GLU A 141 -33.42 12.65 -6.62
C GLU A 141 -34.21 13.93 -6.32
N ARG A 142 -35.26 13.84 -5.49
CA ARG A 142 -36.00 15.03 -5.02
C ARG A 142 -35.09 16.00 -4.28
N PHE A 143 -34.15 15.52 -3.47
CA PHE A 143 -33.18 16.38 -2.80
C PHE A 143 -32.15 16.99 -3.75
N ARG A 144 -31.64 16.23 -4.75
CA ARG A 144 -30.76 16.78 -5.79
C ARG A 144 -31.43 17.91 -6.55
N ALA A 145 -32.68 17.72 -6.97
CA ALA A 145 -33.45 18.74 -7.66
C ALA A 145 -33.58 20.02 -6.81
N LYS A 146 -33.92 19.88 -5.52
CA LYS A 146 -33.99 21.03 -4.59
C LYS A 146 -32.65 21.74 -4.42
N ILE A 147 -31.54 21.01 -4.31
CA ILE A 147 -30.21 21.60 -4.20
C ILE A 147 -29.86 22.40 -5.46
N GLN A 148 -30.15 21.85 -6.65
CA GLN A 148 -29.90 22.51 -7.92
C GLN A 148 -30.75 23.76 -8.14
N GLU A 149 -31.99 23.78 -7.63
CA GLU A 149 -32.88 24.94 -7.67
C GLU A 149 -32.36 26.09 -6.79
N ILE A 150 -31.81 25.78 -5.61
CA ILE A 150 -31.42 26.79 -4.61
C ILE A 150 -29.98 27.31 -4.83
N ALA A 151 -29.08 26.46 -5.32
CA ALA A 151 -27.65 26.79 -5.45
C ALA A 151 -27.30 28.04 -6.29
N PRO A 152 -28.03 28.41 -7.36
CA PRO A 152 -27.78 29.66 -8.09
C PRO A 152 -27.99 30.91 -7.24
N SER A 153 -29.00 30.89 -6.36
CA SER A 153 -29.39 32.02 -5.51
C SER A 153 -28.43 32.24 -4.34
N SER A 154 -27.74 31.20 -3.88
CA SER A 154 -26.78 31.30 -2.76
C SER A 154 -25.49 32.03 -3.15
N LYS A 155 -25.12 32.03 -4.43
CA LYS A 155 -23.91 32.73 -4.93
C LYS A 155 -24.05 34.26 -4.96
N GLY A 156 -25.27 34.78 -4.90
CA GLY A 156 -25.56 36.22 -5.02
C GLY A 156 -25.31 37.07 -3.77
N HIS A 157 -25.05 36.47 -2.60
CA HIS A 157 -24.89 37.20 -1.34
C HIS A 157 -23.43 37.54 -0.98
N SER A 158 -22.46 37.25 -1.85
CA SER A 158 -21.12 37.79 -1.73
C SER A 158 -21.10 39.21 -2.32
N THR A 159 -21.07 40.23 -1.47
CA THR A 159 -20.97 41.65 -1.82
C THR A 159 -19.66 41.91 -2.57
N ARG A 160 -19.69 41.70 -3.90
CA ARG A 160 -18.64 42.09 -4.82
C ARG A 160 -19.05 43.38 -5.53
N ARG A 161 -18.25 44.42 -5.27
CA ARG A 161 -18.25 45.72 -5.94
C ARG A 161 -18.12 45.54 -7.46
N PRO A 162 -18.90 46.24 -8.31
CA PRO A 162 -18.90 45.97 -9.75
C PRO A 162 -17.70 46.64 -10.43
N GLN A 163 -16.99 45.87 -11.25
CA GLN A 163 -16.19 46.41 -12.35
C GLN A 163 -16.89 46.09 -13.67
N LEU A 164 -16.99 47.13 -14.49
CA LEU A 164 -17.59 47.17 -15.82
C LEU A 164 -16.74 46.43 -16.86
N GLY A 165 -17.43 45.87 -17.85
CA GLY A 165 -16.90 45.51 -19.18
C GLY A 165 -16.93 44.01 -19.46
N THR A 166 -17.32 43.48 -20.62
CA THR A 166 -17.84 44.04 -21.88
C THR A 166 -18.49 42.84 -22.62
N SER A 167 -19.53 43.11 -23.40
CA SER A 167 -20.46 42.16 -24.03
C SER A 167 -19.90 41.31 -25.19
N CYS A 168 -20.77 40.37 -25.63
CA CYS A 168 -20.87 39.71 -26.95
C CYS A 168 -20.02 38.43 -27.14
N THR A 169 -20.48 37.32 -27.75
CA THR A 169 -21.67 37.00 -28.56
C THR A 169 -21.80 35.47 -28.65
N THR A 170 -23.03 34.93 -28.65
CA THR A 170 -23.36 33.56 -29.07
C THR A 170 -23.46 33.47 -30.61
N PRO A 171 -23.22 32.28 -31.21
CA PRO A 171 -24.31 31.53 -31.84
C PRO A 171 -24.12 29.99 -31.73
N ALA A 172 -25.14 29.19 -31.37
CA ALA A 172 -26.32 28.73 -32.12
C ALA A 172 -26.19 27.23 -32.49
N LEU A 173 -27.24 26.49 -32.11
CA LEU A 173 -27.44 25.05 -32.27
C LEU A 173 -27.58 24.61 -33.73
N ARG A 174 -27.12 23.38 -34.03
CA ARG A 174 -27.61 22.57 -35.16
C ARG A 174 -27.94 21.13 -34.71
N PRO A 175 -29.08 20.55 -35.16
CA PRO A 175 -29.60 19.25 -34.71
C PRO A 175 -29.08 18.06 -35.56
N PRO A 176 -29.35 16.80 -35.16
CA PRO A 176 -28.66 15.62 -35.69
C PRO A 176 -29.35 15.01 -36.93
N SER A 177 -28.56 14.54 -37.88
CA SER A 177 -29.01 13.75 -39.03
C SER A 177 -29.11 12.26 -38.69
N LYS A 178 -30.30 11.70 -38.85
CA LYS A 178 -30.57 10.25 -38.92
C LYS A 178 -30.25 9.74 -40.34
N ALA A 179 -29.66 8.56 -40.44
CA ALA A 179 -29.79 7.69 -41.62
C ALA A 179 -29.71 6.21 -41.22
N SER A 180 -30.80 5.50 -41.47
CA SER A 180 -30.97 4.04 -41.41
C SER A 180 -30.50 3.37 -42.70
N ARG A 181 -29.99 2.13 -42.60
CA ARG A 181 -30.39 0.91 -43.37
C ARG A 181 -29.44 -0.25 -43.00
N ALA A 182 -29.92 -1.32 -42.36
CA ALA A 182 -30.59 -2.53 -42.90
C ALA A 182 -29.56 -3.61 -43.34
N ILE A 183 -29.40 -4.73 -42.60
CA ILE A 183 -29.99 -6.09 -42.81
C ILE A 183 -29.25 -6.80 -43.99
N ASP A 184 -28.61 -7.99 -43.92
CA ASP A 184 -28.93 -9.27 -43.25
C ASP A 184 -27.74 -10.31 -43.32
N PRO A 185 -27.88 -11.66 -43.16
CA PRO A 185 -27.24 -12.41 -42.06
C PRO A 185 -26.35 -13.58 -42.52
N THR A 186 -25.73 -14.29 -41.56
CA THR A 186 -25.56 -15.76 -41.45
C THR A 186 -24.23 -16.14 -40.80
N SER A 187 -24.29 -16.76 -39.61
CA SER A 187 -23.73 -18.10 -39.38
C SER A 187 -24.01 -18.51 -37.92
N ARG A 188 -24.94 -19.45 -37.78
CA ARG A 188 -25.18 -20.24 -36.56
C ARG A 188 -24.08 -21.29 -36.46
N ALA A 189 -23.34 -21.31 -35.37
CA ALA A 189 -22.65 -22.50 -34.90
C ALA A 189 -23.09 -22.77 -33.44
N LEU A 190 -23.70 -23.93 -33.26
CA LEU A 190 -24.23 -24.46 -32.01
C LEU A 190 -23.08 -24.83 -31.07
N VAL A 191 -23.08 -24.29 -29.85
CA VAL A 191 -22.19 -24.75 -28.76
C VAL A 191 -23.06 -25.47 -27.71
N PRO A 192 -22.67 -26.67 -27.24
CA PRO A 192 -23.52 -27.47 -26.37
C PRO A 192 -23.58 -26.91 -24.95
N VAL A 193 -24.80 -26.84 -24.43
CA VAL A 193 -25.12 -26.52 -23.03
C VAL A 193 -24.68 -27.70 -22.15
N ILE A 194 -23.53 -27.56 -21.48
CA ILE A 194 -23.13 -28.47 -20.40
C ILE A 194 -23.89 -28.06 -19.14
N ARG A 195 -24.85 -28.88 -18.73
CA ARG A 195 -25.56 -28.80 -17.45
C ARG A 195 -24.56 -28.97 -16.30
N ARG A 196 -24.27 -27.88 -15.59
CA ARG A 196 -23.61 -27.92 -14.28
C ARG A 196 -24.57 -28.49 -13.25
N GLN A 197 -24.36 -29.75 -12.86
CA GLN A 197 -24.93 -30.30 -11.64
C GLN A 197 -24.23 -29.62 -10.45
N GLN A 198 -25.00 -28.98 -9.59
CA GLN A 198 -24.54 -28.49 -8.29
C GLN A 198 -24.48 -29.68 -7.31
N PRO A 199 -23.36 -29.94 -6.63
CA PRO A 199 -23.38 -30.78 -5.45
C PRO A 199 -23.90 -29.95 -4.27
N VAL A 200 -25.11 -30.27 -3.82
CA VAL A 200 -25.68 -29.85 -2.55
C VAL A 200 -24.87 -30.54 -1.44
N GLN A 201 -23.88 -29.85 -0.88
CA GLN A 201 -23.27 -30.27 0.39
C GLN A 201 -24.08 -29.68 1.55
N ASN A 202 -25.01 -30.51 2.03
CA ASN A 202 -25.66 -30.38 3.32
C ASN A 202 -24.61 -30.35 4.44
N ARG A 203 -24.45 -29.19 5.08
CA ARG A 203 -23.70 -29.07 6.33
C ARG A 203 -24.71 -29.07 7.49
N ASN A 204 -24.96 -30.27 8.02
CA ASN A 204 -25.73 -30.47 9.24
C ASN A 204 -25.07 -29.68 10.38
N ARG A 205 -25.73 -28.61 10.83
CA ARG A 205 -25.35 -27.87 12.03
C ARG A 205 -26.28 -28.34 13.16
N ILE A 206 -25.73 -29.16 14.04
CA ILE A 206 -26.37 -29.56 15.29
C ILE A 206 -26.57 -28.30 16.13
N THR A 207 -27.82 -27.88 16.27
CA THR A 207 -28.27 -26.86 17.22
C THR A 207 -28.27 -27.45 18.62
N SER A 208 -27.22 -27.18 19.40
CA SER A 208 -27.28 -27.30 20.85
C SER A 208 -27.87 -26.01 21.43
N LEU A 209 -29.11 -26.10 21.93
CA LEU A 209 -29.73 -25.06 22.75
C LEU A 209 -29.03 -24.99 24.11
N ALA A 210 -27.99 -24.17 24.23
CA ALA A 210 -27.49 -23.70 25.52
C ALA A 210 -28.20 -22.39 25.89
N LYS A 211 -28.95 -22.42 27.01
CA LYS A 211 -29.55 -21.23 27.65
C LYS A 211 -28.48 -20.16 27.87
N GLN A 212 -28.53 -19.07 27.11
CA GLN A 212 -27.75 -17.86 27.39
C GLN A 212 -28.36 -17.14 28.60
N THR A 213 -27.67 -17.18 29.72
CA THR A 213 -27.92 -16.28 30.85
C THR A 213 -27.49 -14.86 30.47
N PRO A 214 -28.30 -13.83 30.76
CA PRO A 214 -27.95 -12.44 30.47
C PRO A 214 -26.77 -12.02 31.36
N SER A 215 -25.62 -11.79 30.74
CA SER A 215 -24.44 -11.25 31.40
C SER A 215 -24.75 -9.82 31.87
N PRO A 216 -24.46 -9.45 33.14
CA PRO A 216 -24.72 -8.11 33.63
C PRO A 216 -23.86 -7.11 32.86
N LYS A 217 -24.52 -6.13 32.23
CA LYS A 217 -23.88 -4.99 31.57
C LYS A 217 -23.09 -4.19 32.61
N ARG A 218 -21.79 -4.47 32.73
CA ARG A 218 -20.86 -3.63 33.49
C ARG A 218 -20.83 -2.25 32.82
N SER A 219 -21.56 -1.32 33.43
CA SER A 219 -21.43 0.11 33.19
C SER A 219 -20.01 0.52 33.56
N ASN A 220 -19.10 0.54 32.59
CA ASN A 220 -17.77 1.11 32.77
C ASN A 220 -17.95 2.61 33.00
N ASN A 221 -18.07 3.01 34.28
CA ASN A 221 -17.86 4.37 34.72
C ASN A 221 -16.38 4.70 34.46
N VAL A 222 -16.08 5.11 33.22
CA VAL A 222 -14.76 5.61 32.84
C VAL A 222 -14.57 6.92 33.58
N THR A 223 -13.84 6.86 34.70
CA THR A 223 -13.42 8.03 35.45
C THR A 223 -12.75 9.00 34.48
N ALA A 224 -13.29 10.22 34.36
CA ALA A 224 -12.77 11.22 33.43
C ALA A 224 -11.31 11.52 33.79
N VAL A 225 -10.37 11.03 32.98
CA VAL A 225 -8.94 11.26 33.18
C VAL A 225 -8.68 12.75 32.99
N GLN A 226 -8.22 13.42 34.05
CA GLN A 226 -7.87 14.84 34.02
C GLN A 226 -6.76 15.05 32.97
N LYS A 227 -7.00 15.92 32.00
CA LYS A 227 -6.01 16.29 30.98
C LYS A 227 -5.24 17.54 31.41
N VAL A 228 -4.00 17.66 30.93
CA VAL A 228 -3.09 18.77 31.19
C VAL A 228 -2.74 19.42 29.85
N GLN A 229 -2.67 20.75 29.81
CA GLN A 229 -2.29 21.49 28.61
C GLN A 229 -0.80 21.36 28.31
N PHE A 230 -0.47 21.12 27.04
CA PHE A 230 0.88 21.11 26.49
C PHE A 230 0.95 22.06 25.30
N THR A 231 1.94 22.96 25.32
CA THR A 231 2.21 23.89 24.23
C THR A 231 3.32 23.32 23.36
N GLN A 232 2.97 23.00 22.11
CA GLN A 232 3.89 22.56 21.07
C GLN A 232 4.87 23.68 20.69
N PHE A 233 5.98 23.35 20.03
CA PHE A 233 7.02 24.34 19.68
C PHE A 233 6.50 25.49 18.80
N HIS A 234 5.50 25.23 17.97
CA HIS A 234 4.86 26.21 17.09
C HIS A 234 3.68 26.94 17.76
N GLY A 235 3.55 26.85 19.09
CA GLY A 235 2.62 27.64 19.90
C GLY A 235 1.21 27.04 20.05
N ASN A 236 0.89 25.93 19.39
CA ASN A 236 -0.41 25.30 19.55
C ASN A 236 -0.51 24.61 20.93
N VAL A 237 -1.66 24.77 21.59
CA VAL A 237 -1.94 24.13 22.88
C VAL A 237 -2.84 22.93 22.67
N ILE A 238 -2.38 21.76 23.13
CA ILE A 238 -3.11 20.50 23.09
C ILE A 238 -3.31 19.93 24.50
N ASP A 239 -4.39 19.17 24.69
CA ASP A 239 -4.66 18.50 25.96
C ASP A 239 -4.10 17.07 25.93
N VAL A 240 -3.13 16.79 26.81
CA VAL A 240 -2.50 15.47 26.97
C VAL A 240 -2.79 14.88 28.34
N THR A 241 -2.68 13.55 28.48
CA THR A 241 -2.78 12.92 29.79
C THR A 241 -1.52 13.22 30.62
N PRO A 242 -1.58 13.19 31.97
CA PRO A 242 -0.39 13.33 32.82
C PRO A 242 0.71 12.32 32.48
N LYS A 243 0.32 11.08 32.14
CA LYS A 243 1.24 10.02 31.68
C LYS A 243 1.99 10.44 30.41
N ASN A 244 1.28 10.97 29.42
CA ASN A 244 1.88 11.44 28.17
C ASN A 244 2.74 12.69 28.41
N ARG A 245 2.33 13.58 29.31
CA ARG A 245 3.13 14.76 29.68
C ARG A 245 4.49 14.38 30.26
N ALA A 246 4.52 13.37 31.12
CA ALA A 246 5.77 12.82 31.66
C ALA A 246 6.63 12.11 30.60
N GLN A 247 6.02 11.69 29.48
CA GLN A 247 6.73 11.06 28.38
C GLN A 247 7.37 12.07 27.43
N ILE A 248 6.76 13.24 27.23
CA ILE A 248 7.28 14.31 26.36
C ILE A 248 8.68 14.78 26.80
N THR A 249 8.97 14.76 28.11
CA THR A 249 10.25 15.20 28.66
C THR A 249 11.34 14.14 28.62
N LYS A 250 11.03 12.92 28.16
CA LYS A 250 12.03 11.85 28.05
C LYS A 250 12.76 11.97 26.72
N ASP A 251 14.05 11.66 26.74
CA ASP A 251 14.84 11.57 25.53
C ASP A 251 14.27 10.49 24.58
N LEU A 252 14.37 10.75 23.29
CA LEU A 252 13.99 9.80 22.26
C LEU A 252 14.94 8.61 22.29
N ILE A 253 14.38 7.40 22.19
CA ILE A 253 15.17 6.18 22.23
C ILE A 253 15.78 5.96 20.84
N PRO A 254 17.11 5.78 20.72
CA PRO A 254 17.73 5.46 19.45
C PRO A 254 17.16 4.17 18.84
N VAL A 255 16.86 4.22 17.53
CA VAL A 255 16.33 3.06 16.79
C VAL A 255 17.43 2.04 16.56
N GLN A 256 17.13 0.76 16.81
CA GLN A 256 18.06 -0.34 16.62
C GLN A 256 18.23 -0.68 15.13
N ALA A 257 19.41 -1.19 14.76
CA ALA A 257 19.74 -1.48 13.37
C ALA A 257 18.77 -2.49 12.71
N GLN A 258 18.26 -3.46 13.47
CA GLN A 258 17.31 -4.46 12.97
C GLN A 258 15.96 -3.83 12.61
N GLU A 259 15.51 -2.81 13.34
CA GLU A 259 14.28 -2.08 13.04
C GLU A 259 14.49 -1.03 11.94
N ALA A 260 15.64 -0.36 11.94
CA ALA A 260 15.98 0.66 10.94
C ALA A 260 16.24 0.06 9.55
N HIS A 261 16.75 -1.17 9.48
CA HIS A 261 17.15 -1.84 8.25
C HIS A 261 16.54 -3.26 8.17
N PRO A 262 15.20 -3.39 8.13
CA PRO A 262 14.55 -4.69 8.05
C PRO A 262 14.96 -5.41 6.76
N LEU A 263 14.76 -6.74 6.72
CA LEU A 263 14.86 -7.49 5.47
C LEU A 263 13.76 -6.99 4.53
N MET A 264 14.17 -6.40 3.41
CA MET A 264 13.24 -5.82 2.46
C MET A 264 13.34 -6.49 1.09
N GLY A 265 12.28 -6.32 0.30
CA GLY A 265 12.34 -6.63 -1.13
C GLY A 265 13.35 -5.73 -1.85
N GLY A 266 13.76 -6.15 -3.04
CA GLY A 266 14.75 -5.44 -3.85
C GLY A 266 14.20 -4.20 -4.57
N LEU A 267 12.95 -3.79 -4.37
CA LEU A 267 12.34 -2.69 -5.11
C LEU A 267 11.73 -1.62 -4.19
N VAL A 268 11.95 -0.36 -4.56
CA VAL A 268 11.21 0.80 -4.06
C VAL A 268 10.83 1.71 -5.22
N PHE A 269 9.81 2.54 -5.00
CA PHE A 269 9.20 3.42 -5.97
C PHE A 269 9.24 4.86 -5.47
N ARG A 270 9.40 5.80 -6.39
CA ARG A 270 9.32 7.23 -6.08
C ARG A 270 8.59 7.98 -7.17
N TYR A 271 7.52 8.67 -6.78
CA TYR A 271 6.89 9.67 -7.61
C TYR A 271 7.65 11.00 -7.50
N TRP A 272 7.80 11.71 -8.63
CA TRP A 272 8.34 13.05 -8.66
C TRP A 272 7.83 13.82 -9.88
N ALA A 273 7.70 15.14 -9.74
CA ALA A 273 7.41 16.03 -10.86
C ALA A 273 8.73 16.48 -11.51
N LYS A 274 8.81 16.42 -12.84
CA LYS A 274 9.95 16.98 -13.58
C LYS A 274 9.94 18.51 -13.46
N ASP A 275 10.70 19.01 -12.49
CA ASP A 275 10.99 20.42 -12.33
C ASP A 275 11.99 20.85 -13.43
N ARG A 276 11.74 22.01 -14.04
CA ARG A 276 12.64 22.59 -15.06
C ARG A 276 13.92 23.16 -14.46
N SER A 277 13.98 23.36 -13.13
CA SER A 277 14.94 24.29 -12.53
C SER A 277 16.01 23.68 -11.62
N SER A 278 15.85 22.45 -11.10
CA SER A 278 16.65 22.03 -9.94
C SER A 278 17.63 20.87 -10.15
N GLY A 279 17.49 19.98 -11.16
CA GLY A 279 18.42 18.84 -11.37
C GLY A 279 18.49 17.80 -10.22
N ILE A 280 17.86 18.10 -9.08
CA ILE A 280 17.76 17.31 -7.85
C ILE A 280 17.08 15.95 -8.10
N ASN A 281 16.02 15.98 -8.91
CA ASN A 281 15.29 14.80 -9.32
C ASN A 281 15.53 14.59 -10.82
N SER A 282 16.08 13.44 -11.17
CA SER A 282 16.32 13.08 -12.56
C SER A 282 16.06 11.59 -12.78
N GLU A 283 15.90 11.20 -14.04
CA GLU A 283 15.85 9.78 -14.43
C GLU A 283 17.17 9.06 -14.12
N ASN A 284 18.26 9.82 -13.93
CA ASN A 284 19.58 9.30 -13.65
C ASN A 284 19.92 9.22 -12.16
N GLY A 285 18.97 9.55 -11.28
CA GLY A 285 19.17 9.51 -9.84
C GLY A 285 18.60 10.74 -9.14
N PHE A 286 18.74 10.70 -7.82
CA PHE A 286 18.21 11.71 -6.91
C PHE A 286 19.30 12.20 -5.98
N VAL A 287 19.29 13.49 -5.68
CA VAL A 287 20.11 14.11 -4.62
C VAL A 287 19.17 14.73 -3.61
N ALA A 288 19.46 14.61 -2.31
CA ALA A 288 18.64 15.24 -1.28
C ALA A 288 18.81 16.76 -1.33
N ARG A 289 17.75 17.50 -0.97
CA ARG A 289 17.73 18.98 -1.11
C ARG A 289 18.89 19.64 -0.37
N LYS A 290 19.29 19.13 0.80
CA LYS A 290 20.43 19.65 1.58
C LYS A 290 21.74 19.68 0.79
N TYR A 291 21.92 18.80 -0.19
CA TYR A 291 23.15 18.65 -0.95
C TYR A 291 23.04 19.14 -2.40
N ALA A 292 21.85 19.60 -2.80
CA ALA A 292 21.61 20.13 -4.13
C ALA A 292 22.45 21.39 -4.38
N ASN A 293 23.12 21.47 -5.54
CA ASN A 293 23.93 22.61 -5.96
C ASN A 293 25.06 22.98 -4.98
N ARG A 294 25.56 22.01 -4.20
CA ARG A 294 26.66 22.20 -3.25
C ARG A 294 27.83 21.29 -3.60
N VAL A 295 29.04 21.65 -3.14
CA VAL A 295 30.20 20.77 -3.22
C VAL A 295 29.95 19.56 -2.32
N ILE A 296 29.97 18.37 -2.91
CA ILE A 296 29.70 17.12 -2.21
C ILE A 296 31.03 16.47 -1.82
N PHE A 297 31.31 16.44 -0.53
CA PHE A 297 32.40 15.63 -0.01
C PHE A 297 31.95 14.17 0.19
N PRO A 298 32.81 13.17 -0.06
CA PRO A 298 32.56 11.80 0.35
C PRO A 298 32.34 11.75 1.86
N GLN A 299 31.16 11.27 2.25
CA GLN A 299 30.77 11.12 3.65
C GLN A 299 30.02 9.81 3.76
N PRO A 300 30.32 8.97 4.77
CA PRO A 300 29.55 7.76 5.00
C PRO A 300 28.13 8.14 5.48
N PRO A 301 27.12 7.30 5.22
CA PRO A 301 25.81 7.47 5.83
C PRO A 301 25.91 7.46 7.37
N PRO A 302 25.11 8.29 8.07
CA PRO A 302 25.08 8.28 9.52
C PRO A 302 24.60 6.93 10.08
N SER A 303 25.02 6.56 11.28
CA SER A 303 24.45 5.40 11.96
C SER A 303 22.96 5.62 12.22
N CYS A 304 22.16 4.55 12.14
CA CYS A 304 20.73 4.57 12.50
C CYS A 304 20.46 5.11 13.92
N THR A 305 21.41 4.95 14.84
CA THR A 305 21.34 5.47 16.22
C THR A 305 21.74 6.94 16.35
N SER A 306 22.27 7.55 15.29
CA SER A 306 22.83 8.91 15.27
C SER A 306 22.14 9.86 14.29
N LEU A 307 20.97 9.47 13.76
CA LEU A 307 20.19 10.35 12.90
C LEU A 307 19.71 11.57 13.69
N ASP A 308 19.78 12.75 13.08
CA ASP A 308 19.25 13.96 13.67
C ASP A 308 17.71 13.90 13.68
N TRP A 309 17.13 13.83 14.88
CA TRP A 309 15.69 13.79 15.10
C TRP A 309 14.97 15.02 14.55
N THR A 310 15.63 16.18 14.53
CA THR A 310 15.07 17.42 13.98
C THR A 310 14.97 17.31 12.46
N GLU A 311 16.03 16.83 11.80
CA GLU A 311 16.01 16.64 10.35
C GLU A 311 15.01 15.57 9.92
N LEU A 312 14.87 14.49 10.70
CA LEU A 312 13.84 13.47 10.50
C LEU A 312 12.43 14.03 10.68
N PHE A 313 12.21 14.80 11.76
CA PHE A 313 10.93 15.41 12.07
C PHE A 313 10.48 16.31 10.92
N TYR A 314 11.32 17.25 10.47
CA TYR A 314 10.97 18.15 9.36
C TYR A 314 10.92 17.45 8.00
N HIS A 315 11.56 16.29 7.83
CA HIS A 315 11.37 15.49 6.61
C HIS A 315 9.96 14.90 6.54
N ILE A 316 9.44 14.39 7.66
CA ILE A 316 8.20 13.62 7.73
C ILE A 316 6.99 14.52 8.02
N ASP A 317 7.15 15.53 8.87
CA ASP A 317 6.06 16.43 9.26
C ASP A 317 5.73 17.42 8.14
N ARG A 318 4.44 17.74 8.03
CA ARG A 318 3.95 18.67 7.01
C ARG A 318 4.56 20.06 7.09
N ILE A 319 4.90 20.54 8.28
CA ILE A 319 5.46 21.88 8.42
C ILE A 319 6.77 21.98 7.63
N GLY A 320 7.63 20.95 7.68
CA GLY A 320 8.87 20.95 6.92
C GLY A 320 8.65 20.81 5.40
N ILE A 321 7.58 20.12 4.98
CA ILE A 321 7.18 20.09 3.57
C ILE A 321 6.73 21.48 3.10
N GLN A 322 5.88 22.16 3.88
CA GLN A 322 5.34 23.49 3.57
C GLN A 322 6.44 24.56 3.54
N GLU A 323 7.36 24.50 4.51
CA GLU A 323 8.51 25.41 4.61
C GLU A 323 9.65 25.05 3.65
N LYS A 324 9.47 24.00 2.83
CA LYS A 324 10.47 23.49 1.88
C LYS A 324 11.81 23.18 2.55
N PHE A 325 11.77 22.61 3.75
CA PHE A 325 12.95 22.20 4.49
C PHE A 325 13.94 21.44 3.60
N GLU A 326 15.21 21.84 3.68
CA GLU A 326 16.31 21.23 2.93
C GLU A 326 16.74 19.93 3.61
N SER A 327 15.89 18.91 3.49
CA SER A 327 16.16 17.62 4.12
C SER A 327 17.40 16.94 3.50
N PRO A 328 18.23 16.25 4.31
CA PRO A 328 19.30 15.38 3.83
C PRO A 328 18.80 14.03 3.29
N TYR A 329 17.49 13.79 3.31
CA TYR A 329 16.88 12.52 2.95
C TYR A 329 16.04 12.59 1.67
N ILE A 330 15.92 11.45 1.00
CA ILE A 330 15.07 11.21 -0.18
C ILE A 330 14.05 10.13 0.20
N SER A 331 12.77 10.50 0.27
CA SER A 331 11.68 9.56 0.56
C SER A 331 11.42 8.60 -0.62
N VAL A 332 11.30 7.31 -0.35
CA VAL A 332 10.91 6.27 -1.30
C VAL A 332 9.88 5.36 -0.65
N SER A 333 9.02 4.74 -1.45
CA SER A 333 7.96 3.86 -0.98
C SER A 333 8.16 2.46 -1.51
N ASN A 334 8.05 1.42 -0.69
CA ASN A 334 7.97 0.06 -1.20
C ASN A 334 6.54 -0.33 -1.66
N SER A 335 5.53 0.52 -1.40
CA SER A 335 4.16 0.32 -1.87
C SER A 335 3.95 0.93 -3.26
N MET A 336 3.65 0.08 -4.24
CA MET A 336 3.41 0.53 -5.60
C MET A 336 2.05 1.22 -5.75
N ILE A 337 0.98 0.63 -5.21
CA ILE A 337 -0.36 1.23 -5.27
C ILE A 337 -0.39 2.61 -4.62
N TRP A 338 0.31 2.80 -3.50
CA TRP A 338 0.44 4.11 -2.86
C TRP A 338 1.12 5.12 -3.78
N THR A 339 2.23 4.74 -4.41
CA THR A 339 3.01 5.61 -5.29
C THR A 339 2.21 6.02 -6.53
N ILE A 340 1.50 5.08 -7.16
CA ILE A 340 0.64 5.35 -8.31
C ILE A 340 -0.53 6.25 -7.92
N ARG A 341 -1.20 5.97 -6.80
CA ARG A 341 -2.28 6.82 -6.27
C ARG A 341 -1.83 8.25 -6.02
N LEU A 342 -0.66 8.43 -5.38
CA LEU A 342 -0.07 9.75 -5.16
C LEU A 342 0.15 10.47 -6.49
N ALA A 343 0.73 9.77 -7.46
CA ALA A 343 1.04 10.31 -8.77
C ALA A 343 -0.21 10.74 -9.56
N LEU A 344 -1.25 9.91 -9.57
CA LEU A 344 -2.50 10.18 -10.26
C LEU A 344 -3.22 11.41 -9.68
N ARG A 345 -3.32 11.47 -8.34
CA ARG A 345 -3.89 12.63 -7.65
C ARG A 345 -3.16 13.91 -7.94
N GLU A 346 -1.83 13.87 -7.96
CA GLU A 346 -1.05 15.06 -8.21
C GLU A 346 -1.27 15.61 -9.62
N ILE A 347 -1.51 14.74 -10.59
CA ILE A 347 -1.84 15.15 -11.96
C ILE A 347 -3.29 15.63 -12.07
N GLU A 348 -4.24 15.03 -11.34
CA GLU A 348 -5.62 15.52 -11.30
C GLU A 348 -5.69 16.95 -10.76
N ASP A 349 -4.99 17.26 -9.68
CA ASP A 349 -4.96 18.61 -9.12
C ASP A 349 -4.06 19.57 -9.90
N ASN A 350 -3.01 19.05 -10.55
CA ASN A 350 -2.06 19.84 -11.34
C ASN A 350 -1.90 19.27 -12.75
N PRO A 351 -2.85 19.51 -13.69
CA PRO A 351 -2.83 18.90 -15.03
C PRO A 351 -1.59 19.25 -15.89
N GLY A 352 -0.89 20.35 -15.58
CA GLY A 352 0.36 20.73 -16.23
C GLY A 352 1.61 20.01 -15.68
N CYS A 353 1.45 19.20 -14.63
CA CYS A 353 2.55 18.51 -13.97
C CYS A 353 3.12 17.39 -14.87
N GLN A 354 4.43 17.40 -15.08
CA GLN A 354 5.15 16.31 -15.74
C GLN A 354 5.53 15.24 -14.72
N GLY A 355 4.51 14.55 -14.19
CA GLY A 355 4.66 13.50 -13.19
C GLY A 355 5.38 12.26 -13.74
N ARG A 356 6.31 11.73 -12.96
CA ARG A 356 7.13 10.55 -13.27
C ARG A 356 7.18 9.61 -12.08
N ILE A 357 7.33 8.33 -12.36
CA ILE A 357 7.56 7.29 -11.35
C ILE A 357 8.86 6.59 -11.70
N SER A 358 9.77 6.54 -10.74
CA SER A 358 11.02 5.79 -10.85
C SER A 358 10.93 4.48 -10.08
N VAL A 359 11.35 3.40 -10.74
CA VAL A 359 11.55 2.07 -10.15
C VAL A 359 13.02 1.96 -9.76
N ILE A 360 13.27 1.68 -8.49
CA ILE A 360 14.60 1.76 -7.88
C ILE A 360 14.93 0.41 -7.27
N ASP A 361 16.10 -0.11 -7.62
CA ASP A 361 16.68 -1.30 -7.02
C ASP A 361 17.27 -0.96 -5.65
N ALA A 362 16.55 -1.33 -4.60
CA ALA A 362 16.98 -1.11 -3.23
C ALA A 362 18.23 -1.93 -2.88
N SER A 363 18.48 -3.06 -3.55
CA SER A 363 19.66 -3.89 -3.30
C SER A 363 20.96 -3.26 -3.83
N SER A 364 20.84 -2.34 -4.80
CA SER A 364 21.94 -1.54 -5.33
C SER A 364 22.31 -0.33 -4.44
N LEU A 365 21.51 -0.06 -3.39
CA LEU A 365 21.81 0.96 -2.39
C LEU A 365 22.62 0.37 -1.23
N ALA A 366 23.49 1.19 -0.63
CA ALA A 366 24.17 0.77 0.59
C ALA A 366 23.13 0.58 1.70
N ARG A 367 23.07 -0.61 2.32
CA ARG A 367 22.07 -0.93 3.35
C ARG A 367 22.01 0.13 4.47
N GLY A 368 23.17 0.63 4.90
CA GLY A 368 23.28 1.68 5.92
C GLY A 368 22.80 3.06 5.49
N SER A 369 22.46 3.28 4.22
CA SER A 369 21.94 4.57 3.69
C SER A 369 20.42 4.62 3.59
N LEU A 370 19.73 3.50 3.80
CA LEU A 370 18.29 3.35 3.61
C LEU A 370 17.64 3.00 4.94
N TYR A 371 16.85 3.93 5.51
CA TYR A 371 16.25 3.77 6.83
C TYR A 371 14.73 3.63 6.74
N TYR A 372 14.19 2.62 7.41
CA TYR A 372 12.76 2.39 7.52
C TYR A 372 12.14 3.37 8.51
N VAL A 373 11.15 4.15 8.07
CA VAL A 373 10.60 5.30 8.83
C VAL A 373 9.80 4.93 10.09
N PRO A 374 8.96 3.88 10.12
CA PRO A 374 8.06 3.60 11.24
C PRO A 374 8.67 3.58 12.65
N PRO A 375 9.83 2.95 12.91
CA PRO A 375 10.42 3.00 14.24
C PRO A 375 10.80 4.42 14.67
N TYR A 376 11.31 5.27 13.76
CA TYR A 376 11.61 6.67 14.05
C TYR A 376 10.34 7.47 14.30
N HIS A 377 9.31 7.31 13.46
CA HIS A 377 8.03 7.99 13.63
C HIS A 377 7.38 7.65 14.98
N ARG A 378 7.39 6.37 15.36
CA ARG A 378 6.87 5.87 16.64
C ARG A 378 7.54 6.54 17.83
N GLU A 379 8.86 6.74 17.78
CA GLU A 379 9.60 7.46 18.82
C GLU A 379 9.27 8.96 18.82
N MET A 380 9.37 9.62 17.66
CA MET A 380 9.06 11.06 17.54
C MET A 380 7.64 11.41 17.96
N LYS A 381 6.67 10.51 17.76
CA LYS A 381 5.27 10.71 18.18
C LYS A 381 5.11 10.92 19.68
N LYS A 382 6.05 10.42 20.49
CA LYS A 382 6.08 10.59 21.96
C LYS A 382 6.35 12.04 22.39
N SER A 383 6.92 12.86 21.49
CA SER A 383 7.12 14.30 21.72
C SER A 383 5.83 15.11 21.61
N PHE A 384 4.80 14.58 20.96
CA PHE A 384 3.56 15.29 20.61
C PHE A 384 3.78 16.58 19.80
N GLU A 385 4.85 16.68 19.01
CA GLU A 385 5.16 17.89 18.21
C GLU A 385 4.62 17.88 16.77
N PHE A 386 4.11 16.74 16.29
CA PHE A 386 3.60 16.63 14.91
C PHE A 386 2.43 17.58 14.63
N THR A 387 2.43 18.18 13.44
CA THR A 387 1.44 19.16 13.00
C THR A 387 0.42 18.53 12.05
N ALA A 388 -0.72 19.21 11.84
CA ALA A 388 -1.69 18.92 10.77
C ALA A 388 -2.15 17.44 10.64
N GLY A 389 -2.05 16.62 11.69
CA GLY A 389 -2.38 15.19 11.61
C GLY A 389 -1.25 14.27 11.15
N SER A 390 -0.01 14.75 10.97
CA SER A 390 1.19 13.92 10.73
C SER A 390 1.41 12.87 11.83
N TRP A 391 0.85 13.06 13.03
CA TRP A 391 0.86 12.04 14.08
C TRP A 391 0.08 10.75 13.71
N ARG A 392 -0.81 10.84 12.70
CA ARG A 392 -1.55 9.68 12.13
C ARG A 392 -0.79 9.00 11.00
N TYR A 393 0.21 9.65 10.44
CA TYR A 393 1.05 9.07 9.41
C TYR A 393 1.82 7.90 10.01
N ALA A 394 1.59 6.67 9.53
CA ALA A 394 2.26 5.51 10.11
C ALA A 394 3.62 5.20 9.44
N GLY A 395 3.92 5.84 8.30
CA GLY A 395 5.15 5.62 7.55
C GLY A 395 5.37 4.18 7.08
N THR A 396 4.34 3.32 7.09
CA THR A 396 4.51 1.86 6.99
C THR A 396 5.20 1.39 5.72
N HIS A 397 5.16 2.18 4.66
CA HIS A 397 5.79 1.85 3.38
C HIS A 397 6.96 2.77 3.04
N GLU A 398 7.24 3.74 3.90
CA GLU A 398 8.24 4.77 3.64
C GLU A 398 9.61 4.33 4.13
N PHE A 399 10.58 4.53 3.26
CA PHE A 399 11.98 4.51 3.57
C PHE A 399 12.57 5.86 3.18
N ILE A 400 13.61 6.25 3.89
CA ILE A 400 14.38 7.45 3.59
C ILE A 400 15.79 7.05 3.18
N VAL A 401 16.24 7.53 2.03
CA VAL A 401 17.61 7.36 1.55
C VAL A 401 18.41 8.59 1.91
N TRP A 402 19.53 8.41 2.59
CA TRP A 402 20.42 9.51 2.91
C TRP A 402 21.20 9.97 1.67
N LYS A 403 21.22 11.29 1.48
CA LYS A 403 22.05 12.04 0.53
C LYS A 403 21.76 11.82 -0.95
N GLU A 404 21.86 10.60 -1.48
CA GLU A 404 21.70 10.35 -2.92
C GLU A 404 21.18 8.95 -3.25
N ILE A 405 20.50 8.85 -4.40
CA ILE A 405 20.16 7.60 -5.08
C ILE A 405 20.87 7.64 -6.43
N PRO A 406 21.92 6.81 -6.65
CA PRO A 406 22.75 6.89 -7.85
C PRO A 406 22.09 6.25 -9.07
N ARG A 407 22.57 6.59 -10.27
CA ARG A 407 22.09 6.03 -11.56
C ARG A 407 22.00 4.51 -11.58
N ARG A 408 22.98 3.84 -10.98
CA ARG A 408 23.05 2.36 -10.96
C ARG A 408 21.89 1.72 -10.22
N ALA A 409 21.26 2.41 -9.27
CA ALA A 409 20.08 1.94 -8.56
C ALA A 409 18.78 2.25 -9.31
N MET A 410 18.82 3.07 -10.37
CA MET A 410 17.66 3.42 -11.17
C MET A 410 17.41 2.33 -12.21
N LEU A 411 16.42 1.47 -11.99
CA LEU A 411 16.05 0.45 -12.98
C LEU A 411 15.36 1.11 -14.17
N HIS A 412 14.34 1.94 -13.90
CA HIS A 412 13.60 2.62 -14.94
C HIS A 412 12.88 3.86 -14.41
N THR A 413 12.49 4.75 -15.32
CA THR A 413 11.57 5.85 -15.02
C THR A 413 10.61 6.03 -16.19
N PHE A 414 9.32 5.97 -15.90
CA PHE A 414 8.25 6.17 -16.87
C PHE A 414 7.38 7.37 -16.48
N THR A 415 6.67 7.95 -17.45
CA THR A 415 5.74 9.04 -17.14
C THR A 415 4.40 8.50 -16.69
N VAL A 416 3.71 9.23 -15.80
CA VAL A 416 2.36 8.82 -15.37
C VAL A 416 1.38 8.86 -16.54
N LYS A 417 1.60 9.76 -17.51
CA LYS A 417 0.82 9.81 -18.75
C LYS A 417 0.94 8.51 -19.54
N ASP A 418 2.15 7.99 -19.71
CA ASP A 418 2.37 6.72 -20.41
C ASP A 418 1.68 5.57 -19.68
N LEU A 419 1.74 5.54 -18.34
CA LEU A 419 1.01 4.57 -17.52
C LEU A 419 -0.51 4.67 -17.73
N MET A 420 -1.08 5.87 -17.65
CA MET A 420 -2.51 6.08 -17.87
C MET A 420 -2.94 5.65 -19.27
N GLN A 421 -2.17 6.03 -20.28
CA GLN A 421 -2.42 5.65 -21.66
C GLN A 421 -2.36 4.14 -21.82
N PHE A 422 -1.32 3.49 -21.27
CA PHE A 422 -1.16 2.04 -21.33
C PHE A 422 -2.36 1.30 -20.70
N VAL A 423 -2.79 1.73 -19.52
CA VAL A 423 -3.96 1.15 -18.83
C VAL A 423 -5.26 1.40 -19.61
N GLN A 424 -5.41 2.57 -20.24
CA GLN A 424 -6.59 2.88 -21.05
C GLN A 424 -6.72 1.97 -22.28
N HIS A 425 -5.61 1.51 -22.86
CA HIS A 425 -5.59 0.60 -24.02
C HIS A 425 -5.73 -0.89 -23.63
N SER A 426 -5.80 -1.22 -22.34
CA SER A 426 -5.99 -2.59 -21.86
C SER A 426 -7.24 -2.66 -20.99
N GLU A 427 -8.31 -3.26 -21.51
CA GLU A 427 -9.56 -3.44 -20.77
C GLU A 427 -9.34 -4.18 -19.44
N VAL A 428 -8.54 -5.25 -19.47
CA VAL A 428 -8.20 -6.05 -18.29
C VAL A 428 -7.48 -5.23 -17.22
N LEU A 429 -6.50 -4.39 -17.60
CA LEU A 429 -5.83 -3.51 -16.63
C LEU A 429 -6.72 -2.39 -16.13
N ARG A 430 -7.58 -1.82 -16.99
CA ARG A 430 -8.53 -0.79 -16.57
C ARG A 430 -9.49 -1.32 -15.51
N GLU A 431 -10.03 -2.52 -15.73
CA GLU A 431 -10.93 -3.19 -14.79
C GLU A 431 -10.23 -3.60 -13.49
N THR A 432 -8.95 -3.96 -13.58
CA THR A 432 -8.17 -4.42 -12.42
C THR A 432 -7.62 -3.26 -11.59
N LEU A 433 -6.93 -2.32 -12.24
CA LEU A 433 -6.18 -1.27 -11.54
C LEU A 433 -7.06 -0.13 -11.03
N ARG A 434 -8.24 0.08 -11.65
CA ARG A 434 -9.30 0.99 -11.20
C ARG A 434 -8.79 2.34 -10.71
N PHE A 435 -8.11 3.05 -11.60
CA PHE A 435 -7.53 4.36 -11.32
C PHE A 435 -8.55 5.35 -10.76
N ASP A 436 -9.80 5.28 -11.21
CA ASP A 436 -10.94 6.02 -10.68
C ASP A 436 -11.19 5.78 -9.18
N LEU A 437 -11.14 4.51 -8.74
CA LEU A 437 -11.34 4.16 -7.34
C LEU A 437 -10.12 4.58 -6.49
N ILE A 438 -8.91 4.29 -6.98
CA ILE A 438 -7.69 4.56 -6.21
C ILE A 438 -7.33 6.04 -6.18
N THR A 439 -7.95 6.94 -6.95
CA THR A 439 -7.80 8.39 -6.77
C THR A 439 -8.80 8.98 -5.77
N MET A 440 -9.92 8.31 -5.49
CA MET A 440 -10.95 8.78 -4.54
C MET A 440 -10.38 9.15 -3.17
N THR A 441 -10.86 10.27 -2.61
CA THR A 441 -10.55 10.86 -1.29
C THR A 441 -11.04 10.01 -0.11
N LEU A 442 -10.63 8.75 -0.08
CA LEU A 442 -10.95 7.75 0.95
C LEU A 442 -9.67 7.16 1.51
N ASP A 443 -9.67 6.61 2.71
CA ASP A 443 -8.49 5.92 3.24
C ASP A 443 -8.12 4.66 2.41
N LEU A 444 -6.82 4.49 2.12
CA LEU A 444 -6.34 3.40 1.27
C LEU A 444 -6.63 2.04 1.90
N LYS A 445 -6.32 1.88 3.19
CA LYS A 445 -6.36 0.58 3.86
C LYS A 445 -7.77 0.17 4.29
N SER A 446 -8.56 1.09 4.83
CA SER A 446 -9.86 0.79 5.44
C SER A 446 -11.04 0.94 4.48
N ARG A 447 -10.86 1.61 3.33
CA ARG A 447 -11.95 1.84 2.37
C ARG A 447 -11.61 1.34 0.97
N ILE A 448 -10.47 1.73 0.42
CA ILE A 448 -10.14 1.42 -0.98
C ILE A 448 -9.75 -0.03 -1.17
N ILE A 449 -8.83 -0.58 -0.38
CA ILE A 449 -8.46 -1.99 -0.44
C ILE A 449 -9.70 -2.90 -0.27
N PRO A 450 -10.56 -2.70 0.75
CA PRO A 450 -11.80 -3.45 0.84
C PRO A 450 -12.75 -3.29 -0.36
N ALA A 451 -12.78 -2.12 -1.01
CA ALA A 451 -13.58 -1.91 -2.22
C ALA A 451 -12.97 -2.57 -3.48
N LEU A 452 -11.66 -2.80 -3.49
CA LEU A 452 -10.99 -3.62 -4.50
C LEU A 452 -11.30 -5.11 -4.25
N GLU A 453 -11.18 -5.57 -3.01
CA GLU A 453 -11.50 -6.95 -2.57
C GLU A 453 -12.93 -7.36 -2.92
N GLN A 454 -13.91 -6.46 -2.76
CA GLN A 454 -15.32 -6.74 -3.04
C GLN A 454 -15.60 -7.20 -4.47
N ARG A 455 -14.75 -6.82 -5.45
CA ARG A 455 -14.89 -7.27 -6.83
C ARG A 455 -14.38 -8.70 -7.04
N ASN A 456 -13.58 -9.22 -6.11
CA ASN A 456 -13.09 -10.60 -6.11
C ASN A 456 -12.43 -11.00 -7.44
N LEU A 457 -11.60 -10.12 -8.00
CA LEU A 457 -10.92 -10.34 -9.27
C LEU A 457 -9.86 -11.43 -9.12
N GLY A 458 -10.01 -12.52 -9.86
CA GLY A 458 -9.04 -13.62 -9.87
C GLY A 458 -7.82 -13.32 -10.73
N LEU A 459 -6.71 -14.02 -10.46
CA LEU A 459 -5.53 -13.97 -11.31
C LEU A 459 -5.74 -14.86 -12.57
N THR A 460 -6.34 -14.29 -13.63
CA THR A 460 -6.60 -15.00 -14.89
C THR A 460 -5.41 -14.96 -15.85
N SER A 461 -5.43 -15.80 -16.89
CA SER A 461 -4.41 -15.81 -17.95
C SER A 461 -4.24 -14.45 -18.64
N GLU A 462 -5.35 -13.77 -18.94
CA GLU A 462 -5.35 -12.46 -19.58
C GLU A 462 -4.74 -11.39 -18.66
N LEU A 463 -5.04 -11.46 -17.36
CA LEU A 463 -4.46 -10.55 -16.37
C LEU A 463 -2.96 -10.79 -16.19
N VAL A 464 -2.53 -12.06 -16.19
CA VAL A 464 -1.11 -12.42 -16.11
C VAL A 464 -0.34 -11.90 -17.32
N GLU A 465 -0.88 -12.04 -18.53
CA GLU A 465 -0.30 -11.45 -19.74
C GLU A 465 -0.22 -9.92 -19.63
N ALA A 466 -1.28 -9.28 -19.16
CA ALA A 466 -1.32 -7.83 -19.01
C ALA A 466 -0.32 -7.32 -17.95
N PHE A 467 -0.12 -8.06 -16.85
CA PHE A 467 0.92 -7.78 -15.87
C PHE A 467 2.34 -7.92 -16.44
N ALA A 468 2.60 -8.90 -17.31
CA ALA A 468 3.90 -9.01 -17.99
C ALA A 468 4.18 -7.79 -18.89
N ARG A 469 3.19 -7.33 -19.65
CA ARG A 469 3.32 -6.13 -20.48
C ARG A 469 3.48 -4.87 -19.63
N LEU A 470 2.77 -4.77 -18.50
CA LEU A 470 2.96 -3.69 -17.53
C LEU A 470 4.36 -3.72 -16.91
N ALA A 471 4.90 -4.89 -16.59
CA ALA A 471 6.28 -5.05 -16.13
C ALA A 471 7.26 -4.49 -17.16
N ASN A 472 7.06 -4.77 -18.45
CA ASN A 472 7.90 -4.19 -19.50
C ASN A 472 7.81 -2.66 -19.57
N LEU A 473 6.62 -2.06 -19.44
CA LEU A 473 6.45 -0.60 -19.32
C LEU A 473 7.23 -0.03 -18.13
N MET A 474 7.30 -0.78 -17.02
CA MET A 474 8.05 -0.41 -15.82
C MET A 474 9.56 -0.70 -15.94
N GLY A 475 10.04 -1.11 -17.11
CA GLY A 475 11.44 -1.33 -17.46
C GLY A 475 11.99 -2.71 -17.07
N PHE A 476 11.13 -3.67 -16.73
CA PHE A 476 11.54 -5.05 -16.54
C PHE A 476 11.73 -5.72 -17.90
N THR A 477 12.85 -6.41 -18.05
CA THR A 477 13.22 -7.16 -19.26
C THR A 477 13.25 -8.65 -18.96
N THR A 478 13.53 -9.47 -19.97
CA THR A 478 13.68 -10.93 -19.79
C THR A 478 14.87 -11.31 -18.91
N GLN A 479 15.81 -10.38 -18.69
CA GLN A 479 17.00 -10.56 -17.86
C GLN A 479 16.83 -9.97 -16.45
N SER A 480 15.64 -9.50 -16.09
CA SER A 480 15.37 -9.03 -14.72
C SER A 480 15.62 -10.12 -13.70
N SER A 481 16.10 -9.75 -12.51
CA SER A 481 16.36 -10.73 -11.46
C SER A 481 15.06 -11.39 -10.96
N ILE A 482 15.19 -12.59 -10.39
CA ILE A 482 14.07 -13.31 -9.75
C ILE A 482 13.42 -12.44 -8.67
N GLU A 483 14.24 -11.76 -7.88
CA GLU A 483 13.81 -10.88 -6.81
C GLU A 483 13.04 -9.67 -7.33
N HIS A 484 13.49 -9.06 -8.43
CA HIS A 484 12.81 -7.92 -9.06
C HIS A 484 11.42 -8.31 -9.55
N ILE A 485 11.29 -9.41 -10.29
CA ILE A 485 9.98 -9.91 -10.74
C ILE A 485 9.09 -10.30 -9.56
N SER A 486 9.65 -11.01 -8.57
CA SER A 486 8.91 -11.44 -7.38
C SER A 486 8.33 -10.25 -6.61
N ASN A 487 9.13 -9.19 -6.37
CA ASN A 487 8.65 -8.02 -5.66
C ASN A 487 7.60 -7.23 -6.46
N LEU A 488 7.76 -7.11 -7.78
CA LEU A 488 6.76 -6.47 -8.63
C LEU A 488 5.40 -7.19 -8.54
N LEU A 489 5.39 -8.52 -8.70
CA LEU A 489 4.12 -9.26 -8.65
C LEU A 489 3.53 -9.33 -7.25
N CYS A 490 4.36 -9.36 -6.21
CA CYS A 490 3.88 -9.23 -4.84
C CYS A 490 3.09 -7.91 -4.67
N GLU A 491 3.63 -6.80 -5.17
CA GLU A 491 2.99 -5.48 -5.10
C GLU A 491 1.72 -5.37 -5.96
N LEU A 492 1.69 -6.01 -7.13
CA LEU A 492 0.47 -6.07 -7.96
C LEU A 492 -0.63 -6.89 -7.27
N CYS A 493 -0.30 -8.07 -6.77
CA CYS A 493 -1.26 -8.96 -6.12
C CYS A 493 -1.79 -8.38 -4.81
N GLN A 494 -0.91 -7.95 -3.89
CA GLN A 494 -1.33 -7.38 -2.61
C GLN A 494 -1.95 -5.99 -2.78
N GLY A 495 -1.34 -5.14 -3.60
CA GLY A 495 -1.77 -3.75 -3.76
C GLY A 495 -3.20 -3.64 -4.30
N TRP A 496 -3.56 -4.47 -5.27
CA TRP A 496 -4.89 -4.50 -5.88
C TRP A 496 -5.81 -5.59 -5.36
N ALA A 497 -5.41 -6.26 -4.27
CA ALA A 497 -6.17 -7.31 -3.62
C ALA A 497 -6.68 -8.38 -4.58
N ILE A 498 -5.78 -8.88 -5.44
CA ILE A 498 -6.09 -9.93 -6.40
C ILE A 498 -6.44 -11.21 -5.64
N ASN A 499 -7.60 -11.79 -5.94
CA ASN A 499 -8.06 -13.03 -5.35
C ASN A 499 -7.26 -14.22 -5.89
N LEU A 500 -6.38 -14.75 -5.06
CA LEU A 500 -5.58 -15.92 -5.41
C LEU A 500 -6.32 -17.20 -5.00
N VAL A 501 -6.78 -17.93 -6.02
CA VAL A 501 -7.44 -19.22 -5.83
C VAL A 501 -6.43 -20.36 -5.87
N ARG A 502 -6.83 -21.50 -5.31
CA ARG A 502 -5.98 -22.70 -5.34
C ARG A 502 -5.86 -23.24 -6.76
N HIS A 503 -4.62 -23.43 -7.19
CA HIS A 503 -4.26 -24.09 -8.43
C HIS A 503 -3.37 -25.31 -8.18
N THR A 504 -3.30 -26.21 -9.15
CA THR A 504 -2.32 -27.30 -9.18
C THR A 504 -0.94 -26.80 -9.64
N ASP A 505 0.12 -27.56 -9.36
CA ASP A 505 1.48 -27.25 -9.81
C ASP A 505 1.54 -27.00 -11.34
N SER A 506 0.82 -27.82 -12.12
CA SER A 506 0.73 -27.67 -13.58
C SER A 506 0.02 -26.37 -14.01
N GLN A 507 -1.06 -25.99 -13.32
CA GLN A 507 -1.78 -24.75 -13.60
C GLN A 507 -0.94 -23.52 -13.22
N TRP A 508 -0.24 -23.56 -12.09
CA TRP A 508 0.69 -22.50 -11.71
C TRP A 508 1.83 -22.36 -12.70
N ASN A 509 2.42 -23.48 -13.12
CA ASN A 509 3.46 -23.48 -14.13
C ASN A 509 2.95 -22.92 -15.48
N HIS A 510 1.71 -23.23 -15.85
CA HIS A 510 1.09 -22.67 -17.06
C HIS A 510 0.97 -21.14 -16.99
N LEU A 511 0.45 -20.58 -15.88
CA LEU A 511 0.39 -19.13 -15.68
C LEU A 511 1.77 -18.48 -15.70
N ALA A 512 2.76 -19.12 -15.05
CA ALA A 512 4.15 -18.65 -15.07
C ALA A 512 4.72 -18.63 -16.50
N GLY A 513 4.39 -19.63 -17.31
CA GLY A 513 4.73 -19.68 -18.74
C GLY A 513 4.08 -18.56 -19.55
N ILE A 514 2.81 -18.25 -19.30
CA ILE A 514 2.11 -17.11 -19.93
C ILE A 514 2.83 -15.79 -19.61
N PHE A 515 3.15 -15.56 -18.34
CA PHE A 515 3.89 -14.35 -17.92
C PHE A 515 5.23 -14.24 -18.65
N SER A 516 6.02 -15.31 -18.64
CA SER A 516 7.34 -15.35 -19.27
C SER A 516 7.25 -15.08 -20.78
N ASN A 517 6.37 -15.77 -21.49
CA ASN A 517 6.17 -15.62 -22.94
C ASN A 517 5.72 -14.20 -23.31
N ALA A 518 4.77 -13.64 -22.55
CA ALA A 518 4.30 -12.28 -22.75
C ALA A 518 5.42 -11.25 -22.52
N LEU A 519 6.29 -11.47 -21.54
CA LEU A 519 7.44 -10.60 -21.28
C LEU A 519 8.50 -10.71 -22.39
N PHE A 520 8.84 -11.91 -22.87
CA PHE A 520 9.72 -12.09 -24.04
C PHE A 520 9.18 -11.37 -25.28
N THR A 521 7.87 -11.48 -25.52
CA THR A 521 7.20 -10.81 -26.63
C THR A 521 7.27 -9.29 -26.50
N ALA A 522 7.04 -8.75 -25.31
CA ALA A 522 7.10 -7.32 -25.05
C ALA A 522 8.54 -6.76 -25.12
N ASP A 523 9.53 -7.53 -24.63
CA ASP A 523 10.95 -7.17 -24.65
C ASP A 523 11.59 -7.35 -26.05
N GLY A 524 10.90 -8.01 -26.98
CA GLY A 524 11.36 -8.23 -28.35
C GLY A 524 12.55 -9.19 -28.47
N ARG A 525 12.78 -10.03 -27.45
CA ARG A 525 13.90 -10.99 -27.40
C ARG A 525 13.40 -12.42 -27.60
N PRO A 526 14.21 -13.29 -28.25
CA PRO A 526 13.86 -14.70 -28.35
C PRO A 526 13.91 -15.38 -26.97
N PRO A 527 12.97 -16.30 -26.68
CA PRO A 527 13.01 -17.10 -25.46
C PRO A 527 14.31 -17.89 -25.33
N ASN A 528 14.86 -17.94 -24.13
CA ASN A 528 15.91 -18.89 -23.77
C ASN A 528 15.58 -19.57 -22.44
N VAL A 529 16.00 -20.83 -22.31
CA VAL A 529 15.58 -21.69 -21.19
C VAL A 529 15.96 -21.09 -19.84
N ARG A 530 17.17 -20.53 -19.70
CA ARG A 530 17.63 -19.98 -18.41
C ARG A 530 16.74 -18.83 -17.97
N ASP A 531 16.59 -17.81 -18.82
CA ASP A 531 15.83 -16.62 -18.48
C ASP A 531 14.35 -16.96 -18.30
N GLU A 532 13.79 -17.86 -19.12
CA GLU A 532 12.42 -18.35 -18.97
C GLU A 532 12.18 -18.98 -17.58
N MET A 533 13.10 -19.85 -17.13
CA MET A 533 12.99 -20.46 -15.80
C MET A 533 13.13 -19.42 -14.67
N CYS A 534 14.02 -18.43 -14.83
CA CYS A 534 14.15 -17.34 -13.86
C CYS A 534 12.87 -16.49 -13.78
N LEU A 535 12.27 -16.13 -14.92
CA LEU A 535 11.01 -15.39 -14.98
C LEU A 535 9.86 -16.19 -14.37
N LYS A 536 9.73 -17.47 -14.72
CA LYS A 536 8.72 -18.36 -14.13
C LYS A 536 8.90 -18.46 -12.61
N ARG A 537 10.13 -18.61 -12.12
CA ARG A 537 10.41 -18.66 -10.68
C ARG A 537 10.07 -17.34 -9.99
N GLY A 538 10.45 -16.22 -10.58
CA GLY A 538 10.12 -14.88 -10.08
C GLY A 538 8.61 -14.67 -10.01
N PHE A 539 7.88 -15.12 -11.03
CA PHE A 539 6.42 -15.07 -11.05
C PHE A 539 5.81 -15.86 -9.89
N LEU A 540 6.17 -17.14 -9.75
CA LEU A 540 5.60 -18.01 -8.72
C LEU A 540 5.94 -17.51 -7.30
N ASP A 541 7.17 -17.05 -7.07
CA ASP A 541 7.58 -16.47 -5.78
C ASP A 541 6.80 -15.19 -5.49
N GLY A 542 6.65 -14.31 -6.48
CA GLY A 542 5.92 -13.05 -6.31
C GLY A 542 4.44 -13.26 -6.01
N VAL A 543 3.78 -14.23 -6.64
CA VAL A 543 2.39 -14.60 -6.32
C VAL A 543 2.31 -15.26 -4.94
N ALA A 544 3.27 -16.11 -4.56
CA ALA A 544 3.32 -16.72 -3.23
C ALA A 544 3.42 -15.64 -2.13
N PHE A 545 4.34 -14.69 -2.27
CA PHE A 545 4.41 -13.54 -1.35
C PHE A 545 3.17 -12.66 -1.45
N GLY A 546 2.64 -12.49 -2.66
CA GLY A 546 1.39 -11.81 -2.98
C GLY A 546 0.17 -12.34 -2.22
N SER A 547 0.19 -13.59 -1.78
CA SER A 547 -0.89 -14.21 -1.00
C SER A 547 -0.93 -13.77 0.48
N SER A 548 0.07 -13.02 0.94
CA SER A 548 0.07 -12.57 2.33
C SER A 548 -0.97 -11.50 2.60
N ALA A 549 -1.65 -11.62 3.74
CA ALA A 549 -2.54 -10.57 4.26
C ALA A 549 -1.78 -9.38 4.86
N HIS A 550 -0.47 -9.51 5.07
CA HIS A 550 0.37 -8.48 5.66
C HIS A 550 1.28 -7.87 4.61
N PHE A 551 1.11 -6.57 4.38
CA PHE A 551 2.13 -5.77 3.74
C PHE A 551 3.49 -5.91 4.44
N ASN A 552 4.57 -5.72 3.70
CA ASN A 552 5.94 -5.86 4.19
C ASN A 552 6.23 -7.26 4.77
N THR A 553 5.62 -8.29 4.18
CA THR A 553 5.73 -9.68 4.62
C THR A 553 7.17 -10.13 4.89
N ARG A 554 8.12 -9.63 4.09
CA ARG A 554 9.55 -9.96 4.16
C ARG A 554 10.27 -9.40 5.40
N HIS A 555 9.68 -8.43 6.12
CA HIS A 555 10.35 -7.73 7.23
C HIS A 555 10.52 -8.57 8.49
N SER A 556 9.67 -9.58 8.71
CA SER A 556 9.72 -10.42 9.91
C SER A 556 9.52 -11.89 9.59
N GLU A 557 10.20 -12.75 10.34
CA GLU A 557 10.07 -14.19 10.22
C GLU A 557 8.63 -14.66 10.50
N LYS A 558 7.95 -14.02 11.46
CA LYS A 558 6.54 -14.31 11.79
C LYS A 558 5.62 -14.12 10.58
N THR A 559 5.77 -13.02 9.85
CA THR A 559 4.96 -12.74 8.65
C THR A 559 5.35 -13.62 7.47
N ILE A 560 6.63 -13.97 7.32
CA ILE A 560 7.10 -14.95 6.33
C ILE A 560 6.45 -16.33 6.59
N ASN A 561 6.43 -16.78 7.85
CA ASN A 561 5.83 -18.06 8.21
C ASN A 561 4.32 -18.10 7.97
N LEU A 562 3.62 -16.98 8.19
CA LEU A 562 2.20 -16.88 7.85
C LEU A 562 1.98 -16.93 6.34
N MET A 563 2.82 -16.22 5.58
CA MET A 563 2.79 -16.25 4.12
C MET A 563 2.98 -17.67 3.58
N TYR A 564 3.95 -18.45 4.08
CA TYR A 564 4.11 -19.83 3.63
C TYR A 564 2.87 -20.71 3.87
N LYS A 565 2.15 -20.47 4.98
CA LYS A 565 0.86 -21.16 5.22
C LYS A 565 -0.20 -20.75 4.20
N GLN A 566 -0.27 -19.46 3.86
CA GLN A 566 -1.21 -18.92 2.87
C GLN A 566 -0.87 -19.40 1.44
N ALA A 567 0.40 -19.31 1.05
CA ALA A 567 0.91 -19.80 -0.22
C ALA A 567 0.63 -21.30 -0.41
N ARG A 568 0.81 -22.12 0.64
CA ARG A 568 0.45 -23.55 0.61
C ARG A 568 -1.05 -23.77 0.36
N ALA A 569 -1.92 -22.94 0.92
CA ALA A 569 -3.37 -23.06 0.74
C ALA A 569 -3.79 -22.83 -0.73
N ILE A 570 -3.04 -22.02 -1.48
CA ILE A 570 -3.28 -21.76 -2.91
C ILE A 570 -2.48 -22.67 -3.85
N GLY A 571 -1.69 -23.61 -3.32
CA GLY A 571 -0.88 -24.53 -4.14
C GLY A 571 0.53 -24.02 -4.50
N LEU A 572 1.00 -22.94 -3.86
CA LEU A 572 2.36 -22.40 -4.00
C LEU A 572 3.20 -22.65 -2.74
N GLY A 573 3.07 -23.84 -2.14
CA GLY A 573 3.83 -24.18 -0.94
C GLY A 573 5.34 -24.32 -1.18
N ASP A 574 5.73 -24.71 -2.39
CA ASP A 574 7.12 -24.79 -2.84
C ASP A 574 7.22 -24.39 -4.32
N PRO A 575 7.35 -23.08 -4.62
CA PRO A 575 7.53 -22.59 -5.98
C PRO A 575 8.76 -23.18 -6.69
N GLY A 576 9.79 -23.60 -5.94
CA GLY A 576 11.00 -24.18 -6.51
C GLY A 576 10.79 -25.57 -7.04
N LYS A 577 10.07 -26.40 -6.29
CA LYS A 577 9.70 -27.74 -6.72
C LYS A 577 8.94 -27.73 -8.06
N ILE A 578 8.00 -26.80 -8.26
CA ILE A 578 7.24 -26.69 -9.52
C ILE A 578 8.17 -26.56 -10.74
N ILE A 579 9.18 -25.69 -10.64
CA ILE A 579 10.16 -25.48 -11.72
C ILE A 579 11.10 -26.68 -11.88
N MET A 580 11.54 -27.26 -10.76
CA MET A 580 12.41 -28.45 -10.78
C MET A 580 11.73 -29.66 -11.41
N ASP A 581 10.44 -29.85 -11.14
CA ASP A 581 9.64 -30.94 -11.71
C ASP A 581 9.43 -30.77 -13.22
N GLU A 582 9.24 -29.53 -13.71
CA GLU A 582 9.19 -29.23 -15.15
C GLU A 582 10.51 -29.59 -15.84
N LEU A 583 11.64 -29.15 -15.26
CA LEU A 583 12.97 -29.42 -15.79
C LEU A 583 13.30 -30.92 -15.77
N ALA A 584 12.97 -31.63 -14.69
CA ALA A 584 13.17 -33.07 -14.58
C ALA A 584 12.31 -33.83 -15.63
N SER A 585 11.07 -33.40 -15.84
CA SER A 585 10.18 -33.97 -16.86
C SER A 585 10.75 -33.76 -18.27
N ALA A 586 11.28 -32.59 -18.56
CA ALA A 586 11.93 -32.29 -19.84
C ALA A 586 13.20 -33.13 -20.06
N GLN A 587 14.05 -33.27 -19.04
CA GLN A 587 15.25 -34.12 -19.10
C GLN A 587 14.89 -35.58 -19.37
N LEU A 588 13.90 -36.12 -18.67
CA LEU A 588 13.43 -37.50 -18.85
C LEU A 588 12.85 -37.73 -20.26
N ALA A 589 12.12 -36.76 -20.81
CA ALA A 589 11.60 -36.83 -22.18
C ALA A 589 12.72 -36.90 -23.23
N LEU A 590 13.79 -36.11 -23.05
CA LEU A 590 14.98 -36.16 -23.93
C LEU A 590 15.70 -37.51 -23.83
N MET A 591 15.93 -38.02 -22.61
CA MET A 591 16.54 -39.34 -22.40
C MET A 591 15.72 -40.46 -23.06
N MET A 592 14.39 -40.40 -22.97
CA MET A 592 13.50 -41.37 -23.63
C MET A 592 13.52 -41.24 -25.16
N PHE A 593 13.71 -40.05 -25.70
CA PHE A 593 13.87 -39.84 -27.14
C PHE A 593 15.19 -40.43 -27.63
N GLU A 594 16.31 -40.15 -26.95
CA GLU A 594 17.63 -40.72 -27.26
C GLU A 594 17.62 -42.25 -27.22
N LYS A 595 17.03 -42.84 -26.17
CA LYS A 595 16.88 -44.30 -26.05
C LYS A 595 16.07 -44.90 -27.21
N ARG A 596 15.05 -44.19 -27.71
CA ARG A 596 14.28 -44.61 -28.89
C ARG A 596 15.10 -44.54 -30.18
N GLN A 597 15.88 -43.48 -30.35
CA GLN A 597 16.79 -43.31 -31.50
C GLN A 597 17.88 -44.39 -31.53
N GLN A 598 18.47 -44.73 -30.38
CA GLN A 598 19.48 -45.80 -30.28
C GLN A 598 18.94 -47.15 -30.77
N LYS A 599 17.67 -47.47 -30.47
CA LYS A 599 17.02 -48.71 -30.95
C LYS A 599 16.77 -48.73 -32.45
N THR A 600 16.73 -47.57 -33.12
CA THR A 600 16.42 -47.45 -34.55
C THR A 600 17.67 -47.37 -35.43
N LEU A 601 18.86 -47.15 -34.87
CA LEU A 601 20.11 -47.08 -35.62
C LEU A 601 20.52 -48.48 -36.16
N PRO A 602 20.76 -48.62 -37.47
CA PRO A 602 21.20 -49.87 -38.07
C PRO A 602 22.62 -50.21 -37.57
N GLY A 603 22.74 -51.30 -36.82
CA GLY A 603 23.98 -51.72 -36.16
C GLY A 603 23.86 -51.98 -34.65
N TYR A 604 22.81 -51.49 -33.99
CA TYR A 604 22.61 -51.73 -32.54
C TYR A 604 22.43 -53.23 -32.21
N LYS A 605 21.76 -54.00 -33.09
CA LYS A 605 21.69 -55.46 -32.98
C LYS A 605 23.06 -56.13 -33.18
N THR A 606 23.91 -55.59 -34.05
CA THR A 606 25.23 -56.14 -34.34
C THR A 606 26.24 -55.83 -33.22
N GLN A 607 26.06 -54.72 -32.50
CA GLN A 607 26.93 -54.33 -31.37
C GLN A 607 26.59 -55.09 -30.07
N LEU A 608 25.31 -55.43 -29.84
CA LEU A 608 24.92 -56.33 -28.75
C LEU A 608 25.38 -57.78 -28.97
N LEU A 609 25.46 -58.23 -30.23
CA LEU A 609 26.00 -59.55 -30.60
C LEU A 609 27.52 -59.66 -30.45
N LEU A 610 28.26 -58.55 -30.51
CA LEU A 610 29.72 -58.53 -30.30
C LEU A 610 30.16 -58.40 -28.83
N GLN A 611 29.24 -58.15 -27.90
CA GLN A 611 29.50 -58.10 -26.45
C GLN A 611 28.92 -59.30 -25.70
N GLY A 612 28.56 -60.38 -26.41
CA GLY A 612 28.31 -61.67 -25.78
C GLY A 612 29.61 -62.22 -25.20
N PRO A 613 29.66 -62.66 -23.93
CA PRO A 613 30.84 -63.30 -23.37
C PRO A 613 31.16 -64.56 -24.16
N ALA A 614 32.34 -64.59 -24.77
CA ALA A 614 32.93 -65.79 -25.35
C ALA A 614 33.34 -66.73 -24.21
N ASN A 615 32.40 -67.51 -23.69
CA ASN A 615 32.59 -68.74 -22.92
C ASN A 615 31.42 -69.64 -23.36
N ASP A 616 31.52 -70.38 -24.46
CA ASP A 616 32.21 -71.66 -24.63
C ASP A 616 31.66 -72.81 -23.75
N GLU A 617 31.04 -73.74 -24.47
CA GLU A 617 30.68 -75.13 -24.23
C GLU A 617 29.72 -75.54 -23.10
N GLY A 618 28.66 -76.26 -23.49
CA GLY A 618 28.04 -77.22 -22.58
C GLY A 618 26.60 -77.64 -22.89
N PHE A 619 26.44 -78.49 -23.90
CA PHE A 619 25.50 -79.62 -23.93
C PHE A 619 23.98 -79.40 -23.95
N ALA A 620 23.37 -80.19 -24.85
CA ALA A 620 21.95 -80.35 -25.06
C ALA A 620 21.24 -81.05 -23.89
N SER A 621 19.99 -80.66 -23.63
CA SER A 621 18.88 -81.62 -23.55
C SER A 621 17.52 -80.93 -23.64
N ALA A 622 16.66 -81.64 -24.35
CA ALA A 622 15.21 -81.54 -24.55
C ALA A 622 14.33 -80.95 -23.43
N ASP A 623 13.18 -80.47 -23.91
CA ASP A 623 11.83 -80.50 -23.34
C ASP A 623 11.65 -80.06 -21.88
N GLU A 624 10.85 -79.00 -21.69
CA GLU A 624 9.52 -79.12 -21.08
C GLU A 624 8.78 -77.79 -21.18
N GLU A 625 7.49 -77.90 -21.51
CA GLU A 625 6.49 -76.85 -21.45
C GLU A 625 6.32 -76.42 -20.00
N GLU A 626 6.26 -75.11 -19.72
CA GLU A 626 5.47 -74.60 -18.60
C GLU A 626 5.10 -73.14 -18.87
N GLU A 627 3.79 -72.93 -19.08
CA GLU A 627 3.12 -71.65 -18.90
C GLU A 627 3.29 -71.23 -17.44
N GLU A 628 3.78 -70.03 -17.18
CA GLU A 628 3.32 -69.29 -16.00
C GLU A 628 3.43 -67.77 -16.21
N ASN A 629 2.31 -67.11 -15.92
CA ASN A 629 2.13 -65.68 -15.87
C ASN A 629 3.03 -65.08 -14.78
N GLU A 630 3.84 -64.06 -15.11
CA GLU A 630 4.27 -63.09 -14.10
C GLU A 630 4.13 -61.65 -14.61
N GLU A 631 3.34 -60.89 -13.84
CA GLU A 631 3.11 -59.46 -13.95
C GLU A 631 4.42 -58.68 -13.73
N ASP A 632 4.79 -57.90 -14.74
CA ASP A 632 6.01 -57.09 -14.74
C ASP A 632 5.86 -55.88 -13.80
N THR A 633 6.24 -56.06 -12.54
CA THR A 633 6.42 -54.99 -11.55
C THR A 633 7.79 -54.35 -11.76
N MET A 634 7.86 -53.30 -12.58
CA MET A 634 9.10 -52.51 -12.72
C MET A 634 9.37 -51.68 -11.45
N VAL A 635 10.19 -52.25 -10.56
CA VAL A 635 10.90 -51.52 -9.50
C VAL A 635 11.97 -50.63 -10.15
N VAL A 636 11.70 -49.32 -10.19
CA VAL A 636 12.69 -48.31 -10.57
C VAL A 636 13.70 -48.14 -9.45
N ASN A 637 14.91 -48.68 -9.63
CA ASN A 637 16.08 -48.36 -8.81
C ASN A 637 16.48 -46.90 -9.03
N GLN A 638 16.05 -46.00 -8.15
CA GLN A 638 16.63 -44.66 -8.01
C GLN A 638 17.98 -44.75 -7.27
N PRO A 639 19.07 -44.14 -7.77
CA PRO A 639 20.24 -43.91 -6.96
C PRO A 639 19.96 -42.79 -5.96
N MET A 640 19.88 -43.16 -4.68
CA MET A 640 19.83 -42.24 -3.54
C MET A 640 21.05 -41.31 -3.52
N LEU A 641 20.86 -40.07 -3.98
CA LEU A 641 21.72 -38.95 -3.60
C LEU A 641 21.45 -38.63 -2.13
N ARG A 642 22.37 -39.05 -1.26
CA ARG A 642 22.42 -38.70 0.17
C ARG A 642 22.52 -37.19 0.33
N ASN A 643 21.38 -36.52 0.54
CA ASN A 643 21.34 -35.18 1.10
C ASN A 643 21.56 -35.26 2.62
N ARG A 644 22.67 -34.67 3.06
CA ARG A 644 23.06 -34.48 4.45
C ARG A 644 22.12 -33.43 5.07
N ALA A 645 21.01 -33.89 5.64
CA ALA A 645 20.16 -33.05 6.47
C ALA A 645 20.89 -32.73 7.78
N VAL A 646 21.20 -31.45 7.98
CA VAL A 646 21.65 -30.91 9.26
C VAL A 646 20.45 -30.96 10.20
N ARG A 647 20.50 -31.89 11.15
CA ARG A 647 19.54 -32.05 12.24
C ARG A 647 19.82 -30.97 13.28
N PHE A 648 19.15 -29.82 13.17
CA PHE A 648 19.11 -28.86 14.27
C PHE A 648 18.13 -29.37 15.34
N MET A 649 18.68 -29.73 16.50
CA MET A 649 17.91 -29.93 17.72
C MET A 649 17.42 -28.56 18.20
N MET A 650 16.12 -28.41 18.38
CA MET A 650 15.56 -27.34 19.20
C MET A 650 14.97 -28.00 20.45
N GLU A 651 15.62 -27.76 21.58
CA GLU A 651 15.06 -27.98 22.91
C GLU A 651 13.92 -26.97 23.13
N GLU A 652 12.75 -27.48 23.49
CA GLU A 652 11.64 -26.71 24.03
C GLU A 652 11.89 -26.48 25.52
N ASP A 653 12.13 -25.23 25.91
CA ASP A 653 11.76 -24.71 27.22
C ASP A 653 11.69 -23.18 27.15
N ALA A 654 10.47 -22.65 27.26
CA ALA A 654 10.18 -21.36 27.88
C ALA A 654 8.66 -21.10 27.86
N THR A 655 8.04 -21.31 29.01
CA THR A 655 6.81 -20.64 29.41
C THR A 655 7.05 -19.13 29.43
N MET A 656 6.31 -18.37 28.61
CA MET A 656 6.24 -16.92 28.77
C MET A 656 4.83 -16.39 28.50
N ASP A 657 4.23 -15.90 29.59
CA ASP A 657 3.09 -15.00 29.61
C ASP A 657 3.33 -13.79 28.71
N SER A 658 2.37 -13.47 27.84
CA SER A 658 2.27 -12.15 27.23
C SER A 658 0.82 -11.76 26.99
N ASP A 659 0.29 -10.97 27.92
CA ASP A 659 -0.81 -10.04 27.70
C ASP A 659 -0.32 -8.91 26.77
N ASP A 660 -0.26 -9.18 25.46
CA ASP A 660 -0.09 -8.14 24.45
C ASP A 660 -1.44 -7.80 23.82
N GLU A 661 -2.06 -6.77 24.39
CA GLU A 661 -3.30 -6.16 23.94
C GLU A 661 -3.12 -5.62 22.49
N MET A 662 -3.74 -6.29 21.51
CA MET A 662 -3.81 -5.82 20.13
C MET A 662 -4.52 -4.46 20.06
N VAL A 663 -3.75 -3.38 19.98
CA VAL A 663 -4.31 -2.05 19.70
C VAL A 663 -4.62 -1.94 18.21
N SER A 664 -5.91 -1.99 17.89
CA SER A 664 -6.43 -1.65 16.56
C SER A 664 -6.44 -0.13 16.37
N TYR A 665 -5.89 0.36 15.25
CA TYR A 665 -5.85 1.79 14.93
C TYR A 665 -6.71 2.10 13.69
N GLU A 666 -7.65 3.04 13.86
CA GLU A 666 -8.52 3.59 12.82
C GLU A 666 -7.82 4.75 12.06
N PHE A 667 -7.94 4.79 10.73
CA PHE A 667 -7.28 5.73 9.83
C PHE A 667 -8.13 7.00 9.57
N GLY A 668 -7.47 8.12 9.22
CA GLY A 668 -8.09 9.41 8.87
C GLY A 668 -8.35 9.59 7.36
N ASP A 669 -9.16 10.59 7.00
CA ASP A 669 -10.17 10.47 5.94
C ASP A 669 -9.99 11.40 4.72
N ASP A 670 -8.79 11.84 4.36
CA ASP A 670 -8.68 12.98 3.43
C ASP A 670 -7.68 12.87 2.27
N GLY A 671 -6.76 11.90 2.21
CA GLY A 671 -6.04 11.59 0.95
C GLY A 671 -5.15 12.68 0.31
N ARG A 672 -5.30 13.93 0.72
CA ARG A 672 -4.44 15.10 0.67
C ARG A 672 -4.74 15.71 2.02
N VAL A 673 -3.84 15.51 2.97
CA VAL A 673 -4.23 15.71 4.35
C VAL A 673 -4.27 17.22 4.62
N VAL A 674 -5.41 17.74 5.08
CA VAL A 674 -5.60 19.13 5.56
C VAL A 674 -5.45 19.13 7.07
#